data_AF-A0A1B0GNW5-F1
#
_entry.id   AF-A0A1B0GNW5-F1
#
_cell.length_a   1.000
_cell.length_b   1.000
_cell.length_c   1.000
_cell.angle_alpha   90.00
_cell.angle_beta   90.00
_cell.angle_gamma   90.00
#
_symmetry.space_group_name_H-M   'P 1'
#
loop_
_entity.id
_entity.type
_entity.pdbx_description
1 polymer ?
#
loop_
_entity_poly.entity_id
_entity_poly.type
_entity_poly.pdbx_seq_one_letter_code
_entity_poly.pdbx_strand_id
1 'polypeptide(L)'
;MDIIDPLRPKTVPLSAETILWFEFLLDPELLTTHLKKTTPSTSSLNTSLQAEALKPGLLPDPQPLELIEKFLTIFPDVPTETCSTTPPDGDKESTKSIEEILGRKQVALKILTLKVASFLKWNLDVIENLNLQKQIQLLDDLCTITSGTLVSLPLTNDEVKIGPQGSRGAFEFALLIYHRWTLRVYKIFKEALLKNKATFGLNPPATSTDPISLRDEIVLTYDSLIPLNSTSEYTSQNFRFIKFISKCEIKTQIHFDLCKFFLYINSNALARQHAIECRDNLRILKTEYESRGEKPEDFLLCNVPESELEGCLLACGVSDVKHGLLQRMNEEIVHQRYMSILEILERDNLEMEIPFVHRKILELDIEEALKVGQVNVTKDIEASILALNTIRCLVDEENCYQTTDFMQKYNYSVENLKVFLECTAKILGSGCSQRSRERIGQYYRSLLMKMDIVSEVRALNLLPEDELTSIEKMKMSSQYPFPQISIQTDWKMCDLNHHRLEVGNLKRQLINSNASDVKKLCKKLAPIKDYDDRRRPREPRELWEVNPSWSIPIPLQSVLKSLQRGFLKDFAYITLGKAKELTNRKDYGSAIALLNTLKTETQRSDLANTSTVAKMGKLISWEILLVQICQCLNDWPRKHPESAAIGLKCKQCILSLQNGDTAIPRTEILEYSIAMLLNLSDWASLILPEKRSPTLELSSALAGAAMDIEKGKPSRICREAWEIVLPMFSATPGNKRNMSRDSPTLAVNNFSSFFNKLREPFIVSIIMSLLARILNIIKDDTNVEISCDYMFLWPTSIAK
;
A
#
# COMPACT_ATOMS: atom_id res chain seq x y z
N MET A 1 46.73 -43.10 30.55
CA MET A 1 45.26 -43.17 30.51
C MET A 1 44.78 -42.15 31.52
N ASP A 2 44.30 -41.01 31.04
CA ASP A 2 43.26 -40.20 31.69
C ASP A 2 42.57 -39.44 30.56
N ILE A 3 41.30 -39.77 30.34
CA ILE A 3 40.46 -39.23 29.27
C ILE A 3 39.93 -37.89 29.80
N ILE A 4 40.42 -36.78 29.25
CA ILE A 4 39.89 -35.45 29.56
C ILE A 4 38.59 -35.27 28.78
N ASP A 5 37.49 -35.22 29.51
CA ASP A 5 36.13 -35.00 29.02
C ASP A 5 35.95 -33.57 28.47
N PRO A 6 35.66 -33.38 27.17
CA PRO A 6 35.58 -32.06 26.53
C PRO A 6 34.28 -31.29 26.82
N LEU A 7 33.37 -31.82 27.66
CA LEU A 7 32.04 -31.23 27.90
C LEU A 7 31.86 -30.49 29.22
N ARG A 8 32.91 -30.27 30.03
CA ARG A 8 32.82 -29.34 31.19
C ARG A 8 33.06 -27.90 30.74
N PRO A 9 32.09 -26.97 30.94
CA PRO A 9 32.35 -25.55 30.72
C PRO A 9 33.45 -25.11 31.69
N LYS A 10 34.58 -24.65 31.15
CA LYS A 10 35.61 -23.98 31.94
C LYS A 10 35.05 -22.62 32.35
N THR A 11 34.99 -22.33 33.64
CA THR A 11 34.78 -20.97 34.14
C THR A 11 35.93 -20.11 33.64
N VAL A 12 35.64 -19.16 32.74
CA VAL A 12 36.60 -18.13 32.35
C VAL A 12 36.86 -17.30 33.61
N PRO A 13 38.12 -17.12 34.05
CA PRO A 13 38.40 -16.25 35.18
C PRO A 13 37.93 -14.83 34.81
N LEU A 14 37.07 -14.25 35.66
CA LEU A 14 36.69 -12.84 35.57
C LEU A 14 37.99 -12.02 35.54
N SER A 15 38.09 -11.07 34.61
CA SER A 15 39.24 -10.17 34.57
C SER A 15 39.34 -9.44 35.91
N ALA A 16 40.56 -9.17 36.39
CA ALA A 16 40.79 -8.47 37.66
C ALA A 16 40.20 -7.04 37.68
N GLU A 17 39.71 -6.55 36.54
CA GLU A 17 39.08 -5.23 36.37
C GLU A 17 37.55 -5.29 36.33
N THR A 18 36.92 -6.47 36.40
CA THR A 18 35.46 -6.61 36.36
C THR A 18 34.86 -6.33 37.74
N ILE A 19 34.29 -5.13 37.92
CA ILE A 19 33.62 -4.75 39.17
C ILE A 19 32.33 -5.55 39.34
N LEU A 20 32.25 -6.32 40.43
CA LEU A 20 31.05 -7.09 40.79
C LEU A 20 30.06 -6.22 41.59
N TRP A 21 28.75 -6.51 41.47
CA TRP A 21 27.71 -5.66 42.07
C TRP A 21 27.86 -5.49 43.60
N PHE A 22 28.39 -6.50 44.29
CA PHE A 22 28.56 -6.45 45.75
C PHE A 22 29.77 -5.62 46.17
N GLU A 23 30.72 -5.34 45.27
CA GLU A 23 31.87 -4.49 45.57
C GLU A 23 31.42 -3.05 45.85
N PHE A 24 30.34 -2.60 45.21
CA PHE A 24 29.69 -1.31 45.51
C PHE A 24 29.09 -1.23 46.93
N LEU A 25 28.85 -2.36 47.61
CA LEU A 25 28.43 -2.40 49.01
C LEU A 25 29.62 -2.44 49.98
N LEU A 26 30.79 -2.86 49.50
CA LEU A 26 32.01 -2.96 50.30
C LEU A 26 32.77 -1.63 50.29
N ASP A 27 32.79 -0.95 49.15
CA ASP A 27 33.42 0.36 48.98
C ASP A 27 32.39 1.40 48.47
N PRO A 28 31.97 2.36 49.32
CA PRO A 28 31.00 3.38 48.95
C PRO A 28 31.55 4.41 47.94
N GLU A 29 32.88 4.57 47.82
CA GLU A 29 33.50 5.50 46.87
C GLU A 29 33.61 4.90 45.46
N LEU A 30 33.55 3.57 45.36
CA LEU A 30 33.62 2.84 44.10
C LEU A 30 32.49 3.22 43.15
N LEU A 31 31.26 3.36 43.67
CA LEU A 31 30.09 3.76 42.87
C LEU A 31 30.29 5.17 42.29
N THR A 32 30.78 6.10 43.10
CA THR A 32 30.99 7.49 42.70
C THR A 32 32.07 7.58 41.60
N THR A 33 33.16 6.84 41.78
CA THR A 33 34.27 6.78 40.81
C THR A 33 33.82 6.15 39.49
N HIS A 34 33.03 5.09 39.57
CA HIS A 34 32.47 4.41 38.41
C HIS A 34 31.53 5.31 37.59
N LEU A 35 30.57 5.98 38.23
CA LEU A 35 29.61 6.88 37.55
C LEU A 35 30.27 8.11 36.91
N LYS A 36 31.37 8.61 37.51
CA LYS A 36 32.18 9.70 36.93
C LYS A 36 33.01 9.26 35.72
N LYS A 37 33.39 7.99 35.61
CA LYS A 37 34.11 7.43 34.45
C LYS A 37 33.21 7.30 33.22
N THR A 38 31.92 7.05 33.42
CA THR A 38 30.92 6.85 32.36
C THR A 38 30.34 8.16 31.80
N THR A 39 30.79 9.34 32.24
CA THR A 39 30.33 10.65 31.74
C THR A 39 31.36 11.28 30.77
N PRO A 40 31.32 10.97 29.46
CA PRO A 40 31.96 11.84 28.47
C PRO A 40 31.12 13.11 28.29
N SER A 41 31.80 14.25 28.23
CA SER A 41 31.26 15.58 27.98
C SER A 41 30.20 15.60 26.86
N THR A 42 29.01 16.09 27.20
CA THR A 42 27.89 16.39 26.30
C THR A 42 28.25 17.53 25.34
N SER A 43 29.07 17.26 24.32
CA SER A 43 29.26 18.16 23.18
C SER A 43 30.01 17.48 22.02
N SER A 44 29.41 16.45 21.42
CA SER A 44 29.58 16.12 19.98
C SER A 44 28.82 14.84 19.63
N LEU A 45 27.71 14.99 18.90
CA LEU A 45 27.24 13.94 18.00
C LEU A 45 28.25 13.84 16.87
N ASN A 46 29.27 12.99 17.03
CA ASN A 46 30.14 12.56 15.94
C ASN A 46 30.12 11.03 15.86
N THR A 47 29.57 10.56 14.74
CA THR A 47 29.43 9.18 14.28
C THR A 47 30.79 8.56 13.95
N SER A 48 31.74 8.51 14.90
CA SER A 48 33.09 7.99 14.63
C SER A 48 33.79 7.24 15.76
N LEU A 49 33.17 7.02 16.93
CA LEU A 49 33.76 6.23 18.03
C LEU A 49 33.13 4.83 18.19
N GLN A 50 32.87 4.14 17.08
CA GLN A 50 32.59 2.69 17.06
C GLN A 50 33.84 1.85 16.70
N ALA A 51 35.01 2.46 16.53
CA ALA A 51 36.21 1.80 16.00
C ALA A 51 37.27 1.41 17.06
N GLU A 52 37.17 1.84 18.32
CA GLU A 52 38.17 1.48 19.36
C GLU A 52 37.76 0.28 20.25
N ALA A 53 36.57 -0.30 20.05
CA ALA A 53 36.08 -1.47 20.79
C ALA A 53 36.54 -2.83 20.19
N LEU A 54 37.63 -2.86 19.42
CA LEU A 54 38.25 -4.08 18.90
C LEU A 54 39.59 -4.40 19.58
N LYS A 55 39.60 -4.45 20.92
CA LYS A 55 40.54 -5.30 21.66
C LYS A 55 39.76 -6.49 22.22
N PRO A 56 40.06 -7.74 21.83
CA PRO A 56 39.36 -8.89 22.37
C PRO A 56 39.81 -9.10 23.83
N GLY A 57 38.95 -8.76 24.81
CA GLY A 57 39.18 -9.14 26.21
C GLY A 57 38.60 -8.25 27.30
N LEU A 58 38.15 -7.02 27.04
CA LEU A 58 37.49 -6.18 28.05
C LEU A 58 35.99 -6.05 27.77
N LEU A 59 35.14 -6.46 28.73
CA LEU A 59 33.73 -6.09 28.73
C LEU A 59 33.60 -4.59 29.03
N PRO A 60 32.71 -3.84 28.34
CA PRO A 60 32.46 -2.45 28.67
C PRO A 60 31.87 -2.32 30.08
N ASP A 61 32.32 -1.31 30.84
CA ASP A 61 31.79 -0.97 32.17
C ASP A 61 30.26 -0.70 32.08
N PRO A 62 29.44 -1.22 33.01
CA PRO A 62 27.99 -1.14 32.91
C PRO A 62 27.49 0.31 32.96
N GLN A 63 26.58 0.68 32.06
CA GLN A 63 25.98 2.02 32.07
C GLN A 63 25.11 2.24 33.34
N PRO A 64 24.87 3.48 33.78
CA PRO A 64 24.07 3.76 34.98
C PRO A 64 22.68 3.10 34.99
N LEU A 65 22.02 3.02 33.82
CA LEU A 65 20.72 2.34 33.70
C LEU A 65 20.83 0.81 33.89
N GLU A 66 21.92 0.20 33.39
CA GLU A 66 22.21 -1.22 33.59
C GLU A 66 22.53 -1.53 35.05
N LEU A 67 23.14 -0.60 35.79
CA LEU A 67 23.34 -0.74 37.23
C LEU A 67 22.01 -0.72 37.99
N ILE A 68 21.10 0.21 37.65
CA ILE A 68 19.74 0.23 38.21
C ILE A 68 19.05 -1.11 37.93
N GLU A 69 19.11 -1.58 36.69
CA GLU A 69 18.52 -2.84 36.29
C GLU A 69 19.13 -4.03 37.06
N LYS A 70 20.45 -4.10 37.19
CA LYS A 70 21.15 -5.15 37.94
C LYS A 70 20.75 -5.13 39.41
N PHE A 71 20.75 -3.97 40.07
CA PHE A 71 20.39 -3.84 41.49
C PHE A 71 18.93 -4.24 41.76
N LEU A 72 18.01 -3.88 40.86
CA LEU A 72 16.60 -4.27 40.96
C LEU A 72 16.39 -5.78 40.67
N THR A 73 17.19 -6.38 39.77
CA THR A 73 17.05 -7.80 39.35
C THR A 73 17.69 -8.80 40.33
N ILE A 74 18.56 -8.37 41.24
CA ILE A 74 19.16 -9.24 42.27
C ILE A 74 18.08 -9.84 43.21
N PHE A 75 16.81 -9.43 43.07
CA PHE A 75 15.65 -10.00 43.75
C PHE A 75 14.55 -10.43 42.76
N PRO A 76 14.00 -11.65 42.87
CA PRO A 76 12.63 -11.94 42.45
C PRO A 76 11.65 -11.50 43.56
N ASP A 77 10.37 -11.35 43.19
CA ASP A 77 9.26 -10.80 43.97
C ASP A 77 9.24 -11.17 45.48
N VAL A 78 8.78 -10.22 46.30
CA VAL A 78 8.46 -10.41 47.72
C VAL A 78 7.62 -11.70 47.90
N PRO A 79 7.92 -12.59 48.86
CA PRO A 79 6.96 -13.62 49.24
C PRO A 79 5.73 -12.92 49.82
N THR A 80 4.60 -13.03 49.12
CA THR A 80 3.26 -12.84 49.68
C THR A 80 3.05 -13.84 50.81
N GLU A 81 3.57 -13.55 52.00
CA GLU A 81 3.03 -14.10 53.24
C GLU A 81 2.22 -13.01 53.92
N THR A 82 0.92 -13.26 53.91
CA THR A 82 -0.12 -12.62 54.72
C THR A 82 0.42 -12.21 56.09
N CYS A 83 0.47 -10.90 56.37
CA CYS A 83 0.50 -10.42 57.74
C CYS A 83 -0.82 -10.87 58.38
N SER A 84 -0.77 -11.92 59.19
CA SER A 84 -1.90 -12.45 59.93
C SER A 84 -2.52 -11.34 60.80
N THR A 85 -3.76 -10.99 60.49
CA THR A 85 -4.65 -10.25 61.38
C THR A 85 -5.00 -11.12 62.58
N THR A 86 -4.29 -10.96 63.68
CA THR A 86 -4.80 -11.19 65.04
C THR A 86 -4.32 -10.05 65.94
N PRO A 87 -5.20 -9.46 66.77
CA PRO A 87 -4.81 -8.39 67.67
C PRO A 87 -4.11 -8.98 68.90
N PRO A 88 -2.92 -8.52 69.30
CA PRO A 88 -2.49 -8.64 70.69
C PRO A 88 -3.04 -7.42 71.45
N ASP A 89 -3.85 -7.70 72.47
CA ASP A 89 -4.10 -6.77 73.56
C ASP A 89 -2.77 -6.23 74.11
N GLY A 90 -2.71 -4.92 74.34
CA GLY A 90 -1.69 -4.28 75.18
C GLY A 90 -0.76 -3.32 74.43
N ASP A 91 -1.05 -2.03 74.63
CA ASP A 91 -0.18 -0.86 74.52
C ASP A 91 1.33 -1.13 74.34
N LYS A 92 1.77 -1.02 73.08
CA LYS A 92 3.04 -0.46 72.58
C LYS A 92 3.13 -0.76 71.08
N GLU A 93 2.63 0.16 70.23
CA GLU A 93 2.92 0.13 68.79
C GLU A 93 4.43 0.34 68.59
N SER A 94 5.18 -0.76 68.55
CA SER A 94 6.55 -0.77 68.06
C SER A 94 6.48 -0.59 66.55
N THR A 95 6.73 0.63 66.07
CA THR A 95 6.91 0.91 64.65
C THR A 95 8.18 0.17 64.21
N LYS A 96 8.02 -1.06 63.70
CA LYS A 96 9.15 -1.86 63.20
C LYS A 96 9.88 -1.07 62.12
N SER A 97 11.20 -1.00 62.22
CA SER A 97 12.02 -0.29 61.23
C SER A 97 11.97 -0.99 59.86
N ILE A 98 12.16 -0.27 58.75
CA ILE A 98 12.20 -0.87 57.40
C ILE A 98 13.23 -1.99 57.32
N GLU A 99 14.35 -1.85 58.04
CA GLU A 99 15.42 -2.84 58.11
C GLU A 99 14.95 -4.16 58.74
N GLU A 100 14.05 -4.12 59.72
CA GLU A 100 13.44 -5.32 60.32
C GLU A 100 12.48 -6.03 59.37
N ILE A 101 11.90 -5.31 58.40
CA ILE A 101 10.90 -5.84 57.47
C ILE A 101 11.55 -6.40 56.19
N LEU A 102 12.48 -5.64 55.58
CA LEU A 102 13.11 -5.99 54.31
C LEU A 102 14.48 -6.66 54.47
N GLY A 103 15.11 -6.53 55.64
CA GLY A 103 16.48 -6.95 55.86
C GLY A 103 17.51 -5.98 55.26
N ARG A 104 18.66 -5.86 55.94
CA ARG A 104 19.70 -4.88 55.66
C ARG A 104 20.26 -4.92 54.23
N LYS A 105 20.43 -6.13 53.66
CA LYS A 105 20.91 -6.31 52.27
C LYS A 105 19.95 -5.68 51.27
N GLN A 106 18.65 -5.84 51.47
CA GLN A 106 17.63 -5.31 50.57
C GLN A 106 17.58 -3.78 50.67
N VAL A 107 17.62 -3.24 51.89
CA VAL A 107 17.70 -1.79 52.10
C VAL A 107 18.94 -1.19 51.44
N ALA A 108 20.10 -1.84 51.56
CA ALA A 108 21.34 -1.36 50.97
C ALA A 108 21.29 -1.31 49.43
N LEU A 109 20.71 -2.33 48.79
CA LEU A 109 20.54 -2.36 47.34
C LEU A 109 19.52 -1.34 46.84
N LYS A 110 18.39 -1.16 47.53
CA LYS A 110 17.42 -0.09 47.23
C LYS A 110 18.09 1.28 47.27
N ILE A 111 18.89 1.57 48.31
CA ILE A 111 19.62 2.84 48.43
C ILE A 111 20.63 3.02 47.29
N LEU A 112 21.37 1.97 46.92
CA LEU A 112 22.29 2.03 45.77
C LEU A 112 21.55 2.36 44.46
N THR A 113 20.41 1.71 44.21
CA THR A 113 19.57 1.99 43.03
C THR A 113 19.12 3.45 43.01
N LEU A 114 18.60 3.96 44.12
CA LEU A 114 18.16 5.36 44.24
C LEU A 114 19.32 6.34 44.10
N LYS A 115 20.51 5.97 44.60
CA LYS A 115 21.73 6.78 44.47
C LYS A 115 22.15 6.90 43.01
N VAL A 116 22.06 5.83 42.22
CA VAL A 116 22.26 5.89 40.75
C VAL A 116 21.16 6.72 40.06
N ALA A 117 19.90 6.57 40.44
CA ALA A 117 18.80 7.37 39.87
C ALA A 117 18.95 8.87 40.15
N SER A 118 19.43 9.24 41.35
CA SER A 118 19.73 10.63 41.71
C SER A 118 20.93 11.19 40.94
N PHE A 119 21.91 10.36 40.55
CA PHE A 119 23.01 10.75 39.65
C PHE A 119 22.48 11.11 38.26
N LEU A 120 21.45 10.41 37.79
CA LEU A 120 20.73 10.72 36.55
C LEU A 120 19.73 11.89 36.70
N LYS A 121 19.80 12.65 37.81
CA LYS A 121 18.91 13.78 38.13
C LYS A 121 17.42 13.44 38.03
N TRP A 122 17.04 12.19 38.32
CA TRP A 122 15.65 11.73 38.20
C TRP A 122 15.05 11.97 36.80
N ASN A 123 15.88 11.94 35.76
CA ASN A 123 15.44 12.17 34.39
C ASN A 123 14.54 11.02 33.91
N LEU A 124 13.23 11.29 33.85
CA LEU A 124 12.22 10.31 33.40
C LEU A 124 12.44 9.89 31.93
N ASP A 125 12.97 10.76 31.07
CA ASP A 125 13.28 10.40 29.67
C ASP A 125 14.36 9.30 29.58
N VAL A 126 15.21 9.18 30.61
CA VAL A 126 16.22 8.11 30.72
C VAL A 126 15.64 6.89 31.46
N ILE A 127 14.94 7.10 32.57
CA ILE A 127 14.39 6.04 33.43
C ILE A 127 13.29 5.23 32.72
N GLU A 128 12.51 5.86 31.83
CA GLU A 128 11.46 5.19 31.04
C GLU A 128 12.00 4.11 30.08
N ASN A 129 13.31 4.07 29.83
CA ASN A 129 13.94 2.99 29.06
C ASN A 129 14.07 1.67 29.85
N LEU A 130 13.84 1.69 31.17
CA LEU A 130 13.69 0.46 31.96
C LEU A 130 12.38 -0.24 31.60
N ASN A 131 12.28 -1.54 31.86
CA ASN A 131 10.98 -2.21 31.77
C ASN A 131 9.99 -1.65 32.82
N LEU A 132 8.69 -1.72 32.52
CA LEU A 132 7.66 -1.07 33.33
C LEU A 132 7.63 -1.56 34.79
N GLN A 133 7.88 -2.85 35.03
CA GLN A 133 7.95 -3.43 36.37
C GLN A 133 9.09 -2.81 37.20
N LYS A 134 10.27 -2.63 36.59
CA LYS A 134 11.43 -1.99 37.21
C LYS A 134 11.22 -0.50 37.45
N GLN A 135 10.48 0.19 36.59
CA GLN A 135 10.08 1.59 36.82
C GLN A 135 9.20 1.71 38.08
N ILE A 136 8.18 0.85 38.20
CA ILE A 136 7.30 0.82 39.38
C ILE A 136 8.10 0.48 40.63
N GLN A 137 8.95 -0.55 40.57
CA GLN A 137 9.80 -0.95 41.69
C GLN A 137 10.75 0.16 42.14
N LEU A 138 11.34 0.91 41.21
CA LEU A 138 12.20 2.06 41.52
C LEU A 138 11.43 3.17 42.26
N LEU A 139 10.21 3.48 41.83
CA LEU A 139 9.36 4.51 42.45
C LEU A 139 8.82 4.04 43.82
N ASP A 140 8.52 2.75 43.94
CA ASP A 140 8.12 2.11 45.19
C ASP A 140 9.24 2.16 46.24
N ASP A 141 10.47 1.86 45.80
CA ASP A 141 11.69 1.98 46.60
C ASP A 141 11.93 3.43 47.02
N LEU A 142 11.75 4.39 46.11
CA LEU A 142 11.89 5.81 46.41
C LEU A 142 10.89 6.27 47.48
N CYS A 143 9.62 5.92 47.34
CA CYS A 143 8.58 6.22 48.33
C CYS A 143 8.87 5.56 49.68
N THR A 144 9.28 4.29 49.69
CA THR A 144 9.58 3.52 50.91
C THR A 144 10.77 4.10 51.68
N ILE A 145 11.87 4.41 50.99
CA ILE A 145 13.08 4.96 51.64
C ILE A 145 12.86 6.38 52.15
N THR A 146 12.06 7.19 51.45
CA THR A 146 11.80 8.59 51.84
C THR A 146 10.73 8.72 52.93
N SER A 147 9.72 7.85 52.95
CA SER A 147 8.70 7.83 54.01
C SER A 147 9.20 7.19 55.31
N GLY A 148 10.20 6.31 55.25
CA GLY A 148 10.63 5.54 56.41
C GLY A 148 9.63 4.44 56.81
N THR A 149 8.65 4.14 55.95
CA THR A 149 7.65 3.05 56.09
C THR A 149 7.51 2.28 54.77
N LEU A 150 7.02 1.04 54.81
CA LEU A 150 6.78 0.27 53.59
C LEU A 150 5.61 0.91 52.81
N VAL A 151 5.88 1.34 51.58
CA VAL A 151 4.88 1.89 50.66
C VAL A 151 4.75 0.91 49.49
N SER A 152 3.52 0.69 49.03
CA SER A 152 3.24 -0.08 47.81
C SER A 152 2.45 0.79 46.83
N LEU A 153 2.96 0.99 45.62
CA LEU A 153 2.24 1.70 44.55
C LEU A 153 1.28 0.77 43.76
N PRO A 154 0.10 1.25 43.31
CA PRO A 154 -0.42 2.61 43.44
C PRO A 154 -0.95 2.90 44.86
N LEU A 155 -0.80 4.15 45.30
CA LEU A 155 -1.29 4.59 46.61
C LEU A 155 -2.81 4.44 46.70
N THR A 156 -3.29 3.82 47.78
CA THR A 156 -4.70 3.90 48.19
C THR A 156 -4.96 5.27 48.83
N ASN A 157 -6.22 5.72 48.91
CA ASN A 157 -6.60 7.05 49.43
C ASN A 157 -6.21 7.33 50.91
N ASP A 158 -5.46 6.45 51.55
CA ASP A 158 -5.01 6.59 52.92
C ASP A 158 -3.70 7.39 52.98
N GLU A 159 -3.61 8.35 53.90
CA GLU A 159 -2.39 9.12 54.13
C GLU A 159 -1.26 8.19 54.60
N VAL A 160 -0.16 8.14 53.84
CA VAL A 160 1.05 7.40 54.22
C VAL A 160 1.68 8.06 55.44
N LYS A 161 1.76 7.31 56.55
CA LYS A 161 2.44 7.78 57.77
C LYS A 161 3.95 7.80 57.57
N ILE A 162 4.57 8.94 57.85
CA ILE A 162 6.03 9.11 57.84
C ILE A 162 6.62 8.46 59.09
N GLY A 163 7.52 7.50 58.89
CA GLY A 163 8.24 6.80 59.94
C GLY A 163 9.35 7.65 60.57
N PRO A 164 9.96 7.17 61.66
CA PRO A 164 10.95 7.94 62.43
C PRO A 164 12.23 8.29 61.66
N GLN A 165 12.54 7.55 60.59
CA GLN A 165 13.70 7.77 59.71
C GLN A 165 13.32 8.44 58.38
N GLY A 166 12.03 8.75 58.18
CA GLY A 166 11.53 9.38 56.97
C GLY A 166 11.62 10.91 57.00
N SER A 167 11.50 11.53 55.83
CA SER A 167 11.39 12.99 55.69
C SER A 167 10.16 13.32 54.85
N ARG A 168 9.29 14.17 55.41
CA ARG A 168 8.08 14.64 54.72
C ARG A 168 8.42 15.29 53.38
N GLY A 169 9.41 16.18 53.36
CA GLY A 169 9.82 16.84 52.14
C GLY A 169 10.40 15.85 51.10
N ALA A 170 11.24 14.91 51.52
CA ALA A 170 11.80 13.90 50.62
C ALA A 170 10.70 13.01 50.01
N PHE A 171 9.68 12.70 50.82
CA PHE A 171 8.52 11.94 50.38
C PHE A 171 7.61 12.74 49.43
N GLU A 172 7.39 14.04 49.68
CA GLU A 172 6.68 14.92 48.75
C GLU A 172 7.39 15.01 47.39
N PHE A 173 8.73 15.04 47.37
CA PHE A 173 9.51 14.92 46.13
C PHE A 173 9.32 13.56 45.45
N ALA A 174 9.32 12.45 46.21
CA ALA A 174 9.06 11.12 45.66
C ALA A 174 7.68 11.05 44.96
N LEU A 175 6.65 11.63 45.59
CA LEU A 175 5.30 11.73 45.03
C LEU A 175 5.27 12.57 43.76
N LEU A 176 6.00 13.69 43.72
CA LEU A 176 6.12 14.52 42.51
C LEU A 176 6.65 13.70 41.32
N ILE A 177 7.72 12.93 41.52
CA ILE A 177 8.29 12.07 40.46
C ILE A 177 7.30 10.97 40.06
N TYR A 178 6.63 10.33 41.02
CA TYR A 178 5.61 9.31 40.75
C TYR A 178 4.42 9.86 39.94
N HIS A 179 3.89 11.04 40.29
CA HIS A 179 2.78 11.64 39.57
C HIS A 179 3.17 12.09 38.15
N ARG A 180 4.38 12.65 37.97
CA ARG A 180 4.92 12.96 36.65
C ARG A 180 5.07 11.70 35.78
N TRP A 181 5.61 10.63 36.36
CA TRP A 181 5.69 9.32 35.70
C TRP A 181 4.31 8.78 35.31
N THR A 182 3.31 8.93 36.18
CA THR A 182 1.93 8.48 35.93
C THR A 182 1.31 9.19 34.71
N LEU A 183 1.49 10.50 34.59
CA LEU A 183 1.04 11.28 33.42
C LEU A 183 1.68 10.79 32.12
N ARG A 184 2.96 10.46 32.15
CA ARG A 184 3.73 10.00 30.98
C ARG A 184 3.40 8.57 30.59
N VAL A 185 3.25 7.67 31.55
CA VAL A 185 2.97 6.25 31.33
C VAL A 185 1.52 6.01 30.87
N TYR A 186 0.58 6.88 31.22
CA TYR A 186 -0.78 6.85 30.65
C TYR A 186 -0.80 6.90 29.11
N LYS A 187 0.17 7.59 28.49
CA LYS A 187 0.39 7.62 27.03
C LYS A 187 0.62 6.21 26.46
N ILE A 188 1.46 5.42 27.14
CA ILE A 188 1.84 4.05 26.74
C ILE A 188 0.67 3.08 26.96
N PHE A 189 -0.05 3.25 28.08
CA PHE A 189 -1.15 2.36 28.45
C PHE A 189 -2.36 2.46 27.52
N LYS A 190 -2.76 3.65 27.03
CA LYS A 190 -3.92 3.74 26.13
C LYS A 190 -3.66 3.05 24.78
N GLU A 191 -2.44 3.09 24.25
CA GLU A 191 -2.05 2.32 23.05
C GLU A 191 -2.01 0.80 23.30
N ALA A 192 -1.58 0.37 24.50
CA ALA A 192 -1.56 -1.04 24.88
C ALA A 192 -2.95 -1.60 25.22
N LEU A 193 -3.83 -0.83 25.88
CA LEU A 193 -5.22 -1.19 26.22
C LEU A 193 -6.11 -1.31 24.98
N LEU A 194 -5.83 -0.53 23.92
CA LEU A 194 -6.49 -0.69 22.62
C LEU A 194 -6.08 -1.99 21.90
N LYS A 195 -4.92 -2.58 22.24
CA LYS A 195 -4.41 -3.81 21.62
C LYS A 195 -4.63 -5.06 22.47
N ASN A 196 -4.60 -4.96 23.81
CA ASN A 196 -4.77 -6.06 24.73
C ASN A 196 -5.70 -5.65 25.88
N LYS A 197 -6.80 -6.40 26.07
CA LYS A 197 -7.76 -6.25 27.18
C LYS A 197 -7.13 -6.64 28.53
N ALA A 198 -6.10 -5.94 28.98
CA ALA A 198 -5.54 -6.07 30.32
C ALA A 198 -6.00 -4.89 31.18
N THR A 199 -6.76 -5.19 32.23
CA THR A 199 -7.24 -4.21 33.21
C THR A 199 -6.14 -3.94 34.22
N PHE A 200 -5.33 -2.90 34.01
CA PHE A 200 -4.50 -2.32 35.08
C PHE A 200 -5.31 -1.21 35.76
N GLY A 201 -5.51 -1.33 37.07
CA GLY A 201 -6.32 -0.41 37.89
C GLY A 201 -5.66 0.94 38.17
N LEU A 202 -5.17 1.63 37.13
CA LEU A 202 -4.76 3.03 37.22
C LEU A 202 -5.97 3.90 36.88
N ASN A 203 -6.74 4.30 37.88
CA ASN A 203 -7.73 5.36 37.69
C ASN A 203 -6.97 6.66 37.40
N PRO A 204 -7.41 7.47 36.41
CA PRO A 204 -6.85 8.81 36.24
C PRO A 204 -7.01 9.58 37.55
N PRO A 205 -6.04 10.44 37.93
CA PRO A 205 -6.24 11.33 39.06
C PRO A 205 -7.54 12.11 38.81
N ALA A 206 -8.46 12.05 39.77
CA ALA A 206 -9.69 12.82 39.72
C ALA A 206 -9.35 14.27 39.37
N THR A 207 -10.19 14.88 38.53
CA THR A 207 -10.21 16.32 38.25
C THR A 207 -10.54 17.11 39.52
N SER A 208 -9.65 17.04 40.51
CA SER A 208 -9.64 17.94 41.64
C SER A 208 -8.94 19.21 41.17
N THR A 209 -9.70 20.30 41.20
CA THR A 209 -9.26 21.66 40.88
C THR A 209 -8.33 22.25 41.95
N ASP A 210 -7.84 21.44 42.88
CA ASP A 210 -6.97 21.89 43.95
C ASP A 210 -5.51 21.74 43.52
N PRO A 211 -4.75 22.84 43.40
CA PRO A 211 -3.35 22.78 43.05
C PRO A 211 -2.61 21.95 44.10
N ILE A 212 -1.81 20.98 43.64
CA ILE A 212 -0.85 20.27 44.49
C ILE A 212 -0.02 21.33 45.21
N SER A 213 -0.31 21.54 46.49
CA SER A 213 0.40 22.49 47.33
C SER A 213 1.71 21.84 47.75
N LEU A 214 2.69 21.85 46.84
CA LEU A 214 4.08 21.59 47.16
C LEU A 214 4.51 22.65 48.18
N ARG A 215 4.66 22.24 49.44
CA ARG A 215 5.03 23.16 50.53
C ARG A 215 6.50 23.55 50.46
N ASP A 216 7.35 22.62 50.01
CA ASP A 216 8.80 22.80 49.92
C ASP A 216 9.31 22.46 48.51
N GLU A 217 10.01 23.40 47.85
CA GLU A 217 10.57 23.20 46.50
C GLU A 217 11.92 22.48 46.56
N ILE A 218 11.90 21.16 46.66
CA ILE A 218 13.13 20.39 46.94
C ILE A 218 13.42 19.26 45.97
N VAL A 219 14.70 18.92 45.82
CA VAL A 219 15.19 17.79 45.01
C VAL A 219 16.14 16.93 45.83
N LEU A 220 15.93 15.60 45.79
CA LEU A 220 16.87 14.63 46.36
C LEU A 220 18.12 14.53 45.48
N THR A 221 19.28 14.82 46.07
CA THR A 221 20.57 14.79 45.40
C THR A 221 21.34 13.51 45.72
N TYR A 222 22.42 13.27 44.97
CA TYR A 222 23.32 12.13 45.19
C TYR A 222 23.82 11.99 46.64
N ASP A 223 24.13 13.11 47.29
CA ASP A 223 24.65 13.14 48.66
C ASP A 223 23.57 12.97 49.72
N SER A 224 22.29 13.08 49.34
CA SER A 224 21.16 12.84 50.24
C SER A 224 21.02 11.35 50.62
N LEU A 225 21.57 10.46 49.78
CA LEU A 225 21.48 9.00 49.93
C LEU A 225 22.82 8.41 50.37
N ILE A 226 22.87 7.81 51.55
CA ILE A 226 24.09 7.23 52.14
C ILE A 226 24.10 5.72 51.89
N PRO A 227 25.04 5.20 51.08
CA PRO A 227 25.16 3.76 50.84
C PRO A 227 25.55 3.04 52.13
N LEU A 228 24.93 1.88 52.37
CA LEU A 228 25.21 1.07 53.55
C LEU A 228 26.43 0.19 53.30
N ASN A 229 27.34 0.18 54.26
CA ASN A 229 28.50 -0.71 54.27
C ASN A 229 28.50 -1.62 55.52
N SER A 230 29.52 -2.47 55.62
CA SER A 230 29.69 -3.41 56.74
C SER A 230 29.84 -2.72 58.12
N THR A 231 30.14 -1.42 58.13
CA THR A 231 30.36 -0.62 59.35
C THR A 231 29.20 0.33 59.70
N SER A 232 28.14 0.41 58.89
CA SER A 232 27.04 1.36 59.14
C SER A 232 26.21 0.97 60.37
N GLU A 233 26.14 1.79 61.40
CA GLU A 233 25.32 1.46 62.59
C GLU A 233 23.82 1.73 62.39
N TYR A 234 23.48 2.60 61.44
CA TYR A 234 22.11 3.04 61.17
C TYR A 234 21.81 3.05 59.66
N THR A 235 20.52 2.95 59.32
CA THR A 235 20.00 3.00 57.93
C THR A 235 19.46 4.37 57.52
N SER A 236 19.64 5.39 58.38
CA SER A 236 19.15 6.74 58.15
C SER A 236 19.83 7.41 56.96
N GLN A 237 19.02 8.05 56.11
CA GLN A 237 19.50 8.84 54.98
C GLN A 237 19.74 10.30 55.42
N ASN A 238 20.64 11.01 54.73
CA ASN A 238 21.00 12.36 55.13
C ASN A 238 20.28 13.41 54.29
N PHE A 239 19.02 13.63 54.65
CA PHE A 239 18.14 14.60 53.99
C PHE A 239 18.58 16.07 54.20
N ARG A 240 19.68 16.36 54.90
CA ARG A 240 20.25 17.73 54.97
C ARG A 240 20.92 18.16 53.66
N PHE A 241 21.29 17.22 52.79
CA PHE A 241 21.88 17.50 51.47
C PHE A 241 20.84 17.69 50.36
N ILE A 242 19.56 17.72 50.71
CA ILE A 242 18.48 18.10 49.80
C ILE A 242 18.71 19.55 49.33
N LYS A 243 18.55 19.79 48.03
CA LYS A 243 18.67 21.12 47.44
C LYS A 243 17.30 21.74 47.20
N PHE A 244 17.20 23.05 47.41
CA PHE A 244 16.03 23.83 47.03
C PHE A 244 16.13 24.27 45.57
N ILE A 245 15.01 24.22 44.85
CA ILE A 245 14.90 24.64 43.46
C ILE A 245 13.85 25.74 43.29
N SER A 246 13.90 26.43 42.14
CA SER A 246 12.91 27.47 41.85
C SER A 246 11.52 26.86 41.60
N LYS A 247 10.47 27.58 42.02
CA LYS A 247 9.09 27.28 41.62
C LYS A 247 8.94 27.23 40.10
N CYS A 248 9.67 28.08 39.39
CA CYS A 248 9.66 28.14 37.93
C CYS A 248 10.23 26.86 37.31
N GLU A 249 11.19 26.20 37.98
CA GLU A 249 11.81 24.95 37.50
C GLU A 249 10.82 23.78 37.54
N ILE A 250 10.13 23.63 38.68
CA ILE A 250 9.09 22.61 38.84
C ILE A 250 7.93 22.87 37.87
N LYS A 251 7.46 24.11 37.82
CA LYS A 251 6.35 24.51 36.93
C LYS A 251 6.67 24.24 35.48
N THR A 252 7.85 24.65 35.00
CA THR A 252 8.26 24.43 33.60
C THR A 252 8.15 22.96 33.22
N GLN A 253 8.70 22.08 34.05
CA GLN A 253 8.67 20.64 33.78
C GLN A 253 7.25 20.05 33.85
N ILE A 254 6.42 20.46 34.83
CA ILE A 254 5.04 19.99 34.96
C ILE A 254 4.17 20.47 33.79
N HIS A 255 4.24 21.76 33.42
CA HIS A 255 3.47 22.30 32.30
C HIS A 255 3.90 21.64 30.98
N PHE A 256 5.17 21.27 30.81
CA PHE A 256 5.61 20.49 29.66
C PHE A 256 5.01 19.08 29.62
N ASP A 257 5.06 18.36 30.74
CA ASP A 257 4.48 17.00 30.87
C ASP A 257 2.95 17.03 30.63
N LEU A 258 2.25 18.05 31.18
CA LEU A 258 0.82 18.28 30.96
C LEU A 258 0.49 18.67 29.52
N CYS A 259 1.29 19.53 28.89
CA CYS A 259 1.11 19.90 27.49
C CYS A 259 1.15 18.66 26.59
N LYS A 260 2.18 17.81 26.76
CA LYS A 260 2.29 16.54 26.02
C LYS A 260 1.11 15.61 26.29
N PHE A 261 0.66 15.52 27.54
CA PHE A 261 -0.52 14.74 27.90
C PHE A 261 -1.79 15.25 27.21
N PHE A 262 -2.06 16.55 27.24
CA PHE A 262 -3.24 17.14 26.64
C PHE A 262 -3.24 17.10 25.11
N LEU A 263 -2.06 17.24 24.47
CA LEU A 263 -1.89 16.96 23.05
C LEU A 263 -2.26 15.51 22.72
N TYR A 264 -1.82 14.56 23.54
CA TYR A 264 -2.13 13.13 23.34
C TYR A 264 -3.61 12.79 23.49
N ILE A 265 -4.32 13.42 24.44
CA ILE A 265 -5.78 13.22 24.61
C ILE A 265 -6.64 14.13 23.73
N ASN A 266 -6.04 14.84 22.74
CA ASN A 266 -6.70 15.76 21.81
C ASN A 266 -7.44 16.94 22.47
N SER A 267 -7.01 17.38 23.66
CA SER A 267 -7.56 18.55 24.34
C SER A 267 -6.74 19.80 24.00
N ASN A 268 -6.94 20.32 22.79
CA ASN A 268 -6.10 21.39 22.22
C ASN A 268 -6.12 22.70 23.02
N ALA A 269 -7.22 23.03 23.70
CA ALA A 269 -7.33 24.25 24.51
C ALA A 269 -6.44 24.22 25.76
N LEU A 270 -6.46 23.09 26.49
CA LEU A 270 -5.61 22.90 27.66
C LEU A 270 -4.15 22.71 27.26
N ALA A 271 -3.90 21.96 26.18
CA ALA A 271 -2.55 21.82 25.62
C ALA A 271 -1.91 23.18 25.31
N ARG A 272 -2.68 24.08 24.68
CA ARG A 272 -2.26 25.44 24.36
C ARG A 272 -1.93 26.25 25.61
N GLN A 273 -2.78 26.20 26.63
CA GLN A 273 -2.54 26.90 27.89
C GLN A 273 -1.23 26.44 28.54
N HIS A 274 -1.06 25.12 28.70
CA HIS A 274 0.15 24.56 29.32
C HIS A 274 1.41 24.79 28.47
N ALA A 275 1.31 24.84 27.14
CA ALA A 275 2.44 25.19 26.28
C ALA A 275 2.93 26.63 26.53
N ILE A 276 1.99 27.59 26.62
CA ILE A 276 2.29 29.01 26.93
C ILE A 276 2.91 29.12 28.33
N GLU A 277 2.28 28.51 29.34
CA GLU A 277 2.77 28.55 30.71
C GLU A 277 4.15 27.91 30.84
N CYS A 278 4.42 26.81 30.11
CA CYS A 278 5.75 26.20 30.06
C CYS A 278 6.80 27.18 29.49
N ARG A 279 6.53 27.80 28.35
CA ARG A 279 7.41 28.79 27.72
C ARG A 279 7.71 29.97 28.64
N ASP A 280 6.68 30.52 29.26
CA ASP A 280 6.81 31.71 30.09
C ASP A 280 7.59 31.39 31.39
N ASN A 281 7.32 30.25 32.04
CA ASN A 281 8.11 29.80 33.19
C ASN A 281 9.56 29.47 32.81
N LEU A 282 9.81 28.88 31.63
CA LEU A 282 11.17 28.57 31.17
C LEU A 282 12.00 29.85 30.94
N ARG A 283 11.38 30.91 30.40
CA ARG A 283 12.03 32.22 30.23
C ARG A 283 12.42 32.84 31.58
N ILE A 284 11.51 32.76 32.56
CA ILE A 284 11.78 33.25 33.93
C ILE A 284 12.90 32.42 34.57
N LEU A 285 12.82 31.09 34.48
CA LEU A 285 13.80 30.16 35.03
C LEU A 285 15.22 30.45 34.51
N LYS A 286 15.36 30.63 33.19
CA LYS A 286 16.66 30.98 32.59
C LYS A 286 17.20 32.29 33.14
N THR A 287 16.35 33.31 33.24
CA THR A 287 16.74 34.60 33.79
C THR A 287 17.20 34.50 35.25
N GLU A 288 16.51 33.69 36.07
CA GLU A 288 16.88 33.43 37.46
C GLU A 288 18.26 32.74 37.57
N TYR A 289 18.50 31.70 36.78
CA TYR A 289 19.77 30.96 36.78
C TYR A 289 20.93 31.80 36.20
N GLU A 290 20.69 32.54 35.10
CA GLU A 290 21.67 33.47 34.52
C GLU A 290 22.09 34.55 35.52
N SER A 291 21.16 35.05 36.33
CA SER A 291 21.47 36.02 37.40
C SER A 291 22.40 35.47 38.49
N ARG A 292 22.45 34.15 38.64
CA ARG A 292 23.37 33.44 39.55
C ARG A 292 24.65 32.96 38.86
N GLY A 293 24.80 33.19 37.55
CA GLY A 293 25.93 32.70 36.75
C GLY A 293 25.87 31.20 36.43
N GLU A 294 24.70 30.59 36.57
CA GLU A 294 24.44 29.18 36.29
C GLU A 294 23.94 28.98 34.86
N LYS A 295 24.17 27.79 34.29
CA LYS A 295 23.76 27.41 32.94
C LYS A 295 22.52 26.50 32.96
N PRO A 296 21.82 26.33 31.83
CA PRO A 296 20.74 25.33 31.72
C PRO A 296 21.16 23.89 32.08
N GLU A 297 22.44 23.56 31.93
CA GLU A 297 23.03 22.27 32.36
C GLU A 297 22.99 22.07 33.89
N ASP A 298 22.88 23.16 34.65
CA ASP A 298 22.84 23.18 36.11
C ASP A 298 21.42 22.97 36.66
N PHE A 299 20.38 22.92 35.80
CA PHE A 299 19.03 22.53 36.22
C PHE A 299 19.07 21.16 36.90
N LEU A 300 18.35 21.04 38.00
CA LEU A 300 18.33 19.86 38.85
C LEU A 300 17.12 18.95 38.54
N LEU A 301 16.02 19.51 38.04
CA LEU A 301 14.80 18.78 37.71
C LEU A 301 14.29 19.03 36.28
N CYS A 302 14.44 20.25 35.77
CA CYS A 302 13.91 20.64 34.46
C CYS A 302 14.81 20.13 33.33
N ASN A 303 14.28 19.24 32.49
CA ASN A 303 14.96 18.64 31.35
C ASN A 303 14.24 18.96 30.02
N VAL A 304 13.43 20.03 29.97
CA VAL A 304 12.63 20.39 28.79
C VAL A 304 13.53 20.80 27.62
N PRO A 305 13.53 20.05 26.50
CA PRO A 305 14.27 20.46 25.32
C PRO A 305 13.50 21.55 24.57
N GLU A 306 14.17 22.67 24.30
CA GLU A 306 13.57 23.85 23.67
C GLU A 306 12.98 23.56 22.29
N SER A 307 13.63 22.68 21.51
CA SER A 307 13.14 22.27 20.20
C SER A 307 11.80 21.52 20.27
N GLU A 308 11.58 20.70 21.30
CA GLU A 308 10.30 20.00 21.45
C GLU A 308 9.22 20.92 22.00
N LEU A 309 9.58 21.82 22.93
CA LEU A 309 8.65 22.85 23.39
C LEU A 309 8.18 23.73 22.23
N GLU A 310 9.09 24.10 21.32
CA GLU A 310 8.74 24.84 20.10
C GLU A 310 7.79 24.03 19.21
N GLY A 311 8.05 22.73 19.04
CA GLY A 311 7.12 21.83 18.35
C GLY A 311 5.72 21.80 18.99
N CYS A 312 5.63 21.78 20.32
CA CYS A 312 4.36 21.86 21.04
C CYS A 312 3.67 23.22 20.84
N LEU A 313 4.40 24.33 20.90
CA LEU A 313 3.87 25.68 20.66
C LEU A 313 3.35 25.83 19.22
N LEU A 314 4.05 25.26 18.24
CA LEU A 314 3.61 25.18 16.85
C LEU A 314 2.34 24.35 16.70
N ALA A 315 2.30 23.15 17.28
CA ALA A 315 1.11 22.29 17.26
C ALA A 315 -0.11 22.96 17.91
N CYS A 316 0.12 23.85 18.88
CA CYS A 316 -0.92 24.63 19.55
C CYS A 316 -1.24 25.98 18.89
N GLY A 317 -0.58 26.35 17.78
CA GLY A 317 -0.81 27.61 17.05
C GLY A 317 -0.44 28.87 17.83
N VAL A 318 0.58 28.80 18.69
CA VAL A 318 1.04 29.90 19.57
C VAL A 318 2.53 30.20 19.45
N SER A 319 3.20 29.60 18.47
CA SER A 319 4.61 29.87 18.17
C SER A 319 4.78 31.28 17.58
N ASP A 320 5.89 31.92 17.93
CA ASP A 320 6.31 33.22 17.41
C ASP A 320 7.02 33.12 16.03
N VAL A 321 7.19 31.90 15.50
CA VAL A 321 7.92 31.63 14.24
C VAL A 321 7.03 31.86 13.02
N LYS A 322 7.58 32.49 11.97
CA LYS A 322 6.89 32.70 10.68
C LYS A 322 6.44 31.35 10.12
N HIS A 323 5.15 31.24 9.83
CA HIS A 323 4.54 29.98 9.42
C HIS A 323 4.95 29.62 7.98
N GLY A 324 5.54 28.44 7.81
CA GLY A 324 5.83 27.86 6.49
C GLY A 324 4.56 27.67 5.65
N LEU A 325 4.70 27.53 4.34
CA LEU A 325 3.59 27.19 3.43
C LEU A 325 2.92 25.88 3.83
N LEU A 326 3.68 24.86 4.27
CA LEU A 326 3.10 23.59 4.73
C LEU A 326 2.22 23.79 5.96
N GLN A 327 2.66 24.62 6.90
CA GLN A 327 1.92 24.91 8.12
C GLN A 327 0.64 25.69 7.81
N ARG A 328 0.72 26.74 6.98
CA ARG A 328 -0.45 27.49 6.52
C ARG A 328 -1.45 26.61 5.77
N MET A 329 -0.97 25.64 4.98
CA MET A 329 -1.81 24.66 4.31
C MET A 329 -2.56 23.79 5.33
N ASN A 330 -1.86 23.26 6.33
CA ASN A 330 -2.46 22.43 7.38
C ASN A 330 -3.49 23.19 8.21
N GLU A 331 -3.26 24.47 8.51
CA GLU A 331 -4.23 25.31 9.23
C GLU A 331 -5.52 25.51 8.43
N GLU A 332 -5.42 25.79 7.13
CA GLU A 332 -6.59 25.93 6.26
C GLU A 332 -7.40 24.62 6.15
N ILE A 333 -6.72 23.47 6.14
CA ILE A 333 -7.33 22.12 6.11
C ILE A 333 -8.04 21.83 7.43
N VAL A 334 -7.34 21.99 8.57
CA VAL A 334 -7.89 21.70 9.91
C VAL A 334 -9.12 22.56 10.20
N HIS A 335 -9.11 23.81 9.77
CA HIS A 335 -10.23 24.72 9.97
C HIS A 335 -11.30 24.65 8.86
N GLN A 336 -11.11 23.81 7.83
CA GLN A 336 -12.01 23.64 6.68
C GLN A 336 -12.38 24.97 5.99
N ARG A 337 -11.44 25.92 5.99
CA ARG A 337 -11.66 27.27 5.46
C ARG A 337 -11.39 27.32 3.96
N TYR A 338 -10.32 26.66 3.52
CA TYR A 338 -9.87 26.60 2.12
C TYR A 338 -9.84 27.95 1.39
N MET A 339 -9.78 29.08 2.12
CA MET A 339 -9.96 30.43 1.57
C MET A 339 -8.70 30.87 0.83
N SER A 340 -7.54 30.52 1.38
CA SER A 340 -6.22 30.89 0.83
C SER A 340 -5.46 29.69 0.27
N ILE A 341 -6.11 28.53 0.12
CA ILE A 341 -5.43 27.30 -0.27
C ILE A 341 -4.79 27.40 -1.67
N LEU A 342 -5.47 28.07 -2.61
CA LEU A 342 -4.94 28.26 -3.96
C LEU A 342 -3.71 29.17 -3.96
N GLU A 343 -3.72 30.25 -3.18
CA GLU A 343 -2.57 31.17 -3.06
C GLU A 343 -1.36 30.47 -2.44
N ILE A 344 -1.59 29.60 -1.45
CA ILE A 344 -0.53 28.79 -0.82
C ILE A 344 0.10 27.84 -1.85
N LEU A 345 -0.72 27.12 -2.62
CA LEU A 345 -0.25 26.19 -3.64
C LEU A 345 0.43 26.90 -4.83
N GLU A 346 -0.08 28.06 -5.24
CA GLU A 346 0.54 28.91 -6.27
C GLU A 346 1.94 29.36 -5.85
N ARG A 347 2.10 29.78 -4.60
CA ARG A 347 3.40 30.18 -4.04
C ARG A 347 4.34 28.99 -3.88
N ASP A 348 3.83 27.86 -3.41
CA ASP A 348 4.63 26.65 -3.25
C ASP A 348 5.10 26.04 -4.59
N ASN A 349 4.42 26.33 -5.71
CA ASN A 349 4.92 25.95 -7.03
C ASN A 349 6.26 26.63 -7.39
N LEU A 350 6.63 27.72 -6.69
CA LEU A 350 7.92 28.38 -6.80
C LEU A 350 8.87 28.00 -5.66
N GLU A 351 8.37 27.99 -4.42
CA GLU A 351 9.20 27.81 -3.22
C GLU A 351 9.54 26.33 -2.93
N MET A 352 8.73 25.38 -3.45
CA MET A 352 8.92 23.94 -3.30
C MET A 352 9.08 23.48 -1.83
N GLU A 353 8.35 24.11 -0.92
CA GLU A 353 8.40 23.87 0.53
C GLU A 353 7.52 22.69 0.95
N ILE A 354 6.33 22.56 0.35
CA ILE A 354 5.33 21.55 0.71
C ILE A 354 5.72 20.21 0.07
N PRO A 355 5.91 19.14 0.87
CA PRO A 355 6.12 17.80 0.33
C PRO A 355 4.92 17.37 -0.51
N PHE A 356 5.18 16.82 -1.70
CA PHE A 356 4.13 16.56 -2.69
C PHE A 356 3.03 15.61 -2.19
N VAL A 357 3.36 14.68 -1.28
CA VAL A 357 2.40 13.77 -0.63
C VAL A 357 1.27 14.54 0.05
N HIS A 358 1.57 15.65 0.72
CA HIS A 358 0.55 16.46 1.40
C HIS A 358 -0.41 17.14 0.42
N ARG A 359 0.08 17.58 -0.74
CA ARG A 359 -0.77 18.13 -1.81
C ARG A 359 -1.70 17.07 -2.40
N LYS A 360 -1.25 15.83 -2.47
CA LYS A 360 -2.06 14.70 -2.96
C LYS A 360 -3.13 14.28 -1.95
N ILE A 361 -2.82 14.29 -0.66
CA ILE A 361 -3.81 14.08 0.39
C ILE A 361 -4.89 15.16 0.30
N LEU A 362 -4.50 16.43 0.19
CA LEU A 362 -5.43 17.54 -0.01
C LEU A 362 -6.34 17.34 -1.24
N GLU A 363 -5.79 16.88 -2.36
CA GLU A 363 -6.57 16.58 -3.57
C GLU A 363 -7.64 15.50 -3.31
N LEU A 364 -7.28 14.41 -2.63
CA LEU A 364 -8.21 13.34 -2.26
C LEU A 364 -9.27 13.80 -1.26
N ASP A 365 -8.88 14.59 -0.26
CA ASP A 365 -9.80 15.15 0.74
C ASP A 365 -10.84 16.06 0.08
N ILE A 366 -10.43 16.88 -0.90
CA ILE A 366 -11.34 17.75 -1.67
C ILE A 366 -12.28 16.93 -2.56
N GLU A 367 -11.79 15.87 -3.21
CA GLU A 367 -12.65 14.94 -3.97
C GLU A 367 -13.69 14.26 -3.08
N GLU A 368 -13.33 13.88 -1.86
CA GLU A 368 -14.25 13.31 -0.88
C GLU A 368 -15.26 14.35 -0.39
N ALA A 369 -14.80 15.54 -0.01
CA ALA A 369 -15.64 16.65 0.42
C ALA A 369 -16.71 17.03 -0.62
N LEU A 370 -16.36 16.99 -1.91
CA LEU A 370 -17.30 17.21 -3.01
C LEU A 370 -18.36 16.12 -3.12
N LYS A 371 -18.00 14.85 -2.90
CA LYS A 371 -18.95 13.72 -2.92
C LYS A 371 -19.93 13.80 -1.75
N VAL A 372 -19.46 14.30 -0.60
CA VAL A 372 -20.27 14.50 0.62
C VAL A 372 -21.09 15.79 0.57
N GLY A 373 -20.78 16.72 -0.34
CA GLY A 373 -21.53 17.95 -0.56
C GLY A 373 -21.18 19.07 0.43
N GLN A 374 -19.92 19.19 0.84
CA GLN A 374 -19.46 20.24 1.75
C GLN A 374 -19.59 21.64 1.12
N VAL A 375 -20.19 22.59 1.85
CA VAL A 375 -20.59 23.92 1.32
C VAL A 375 -19.41 24.76 0.82
N ASN A 376 -18.24 24.64 1.45
CA ASN A 376 -17.07 25.46 1.15
C ASN A 376 -16.24 24.92 -0.03
N VAL A 377 -16.64 23.81 -0.66
CA VAL A 377 -15.85 23.13 -1.68
C VAL A 377 -16.63 23.09 -3.00
N THR A 378 -16.02 23.60 -4.06
CA THR A 378 -16.60 23.64 -5.41
C THR A 378 -15.75 22.87 -6.42
N LYS A 379 -16.36 22.48 -7.55
CA LYS A 379 -15.63 21.82 -8.65
C LYS A 379 -14.53 22.69 -9.23
N ASP A 380 -14.68 24.02 -9.16
CA ASP A 380 -13.66 24.97 -9.65
C ASP A 380 -12.42 24.95 -8.75
N ILE A 381 -12.59 24.80 -7.44
CA ILE A 381 -11.49 24.64 -6.48
C ILE A 381 -10.77 23.31 -6.73
N GLU A 382 -11.50 22.20 -6.92
CA GLU A 382 -10.92 20.90 -7.26
C GLU A 382 -10.08 20.96 -8.55
N ALA A 383 -10.65 21.54 -9.61
CA ALA A 383 -9.96 21.70 -10.89
C ALA A 383 -8.69 22.56 -10.73
N SER A 384 -8.75 23.65 -9.96
CA SER A 384 -7.62 24.54 -9.72
C SER A 384 -6.51 23.85 -8.92
N ILE A 385 -6.85 23.09 -7.88
CA ILE A 385 -5.88 22.32 -7.09
C ILE A 385 -5.17 21.28 -7.96
N LEU A 386 -5.93 20.53 -8.77
CA LEU A 386 -5.35 19.54 -9.67
C LEU A 386 -4.46 20.18 -10.75
N ALA A 387 -4.87 21.33 -11.29
CA ALA A 387 -4.06 22.09 -12.25
C ALA A 387 -2.73 22.53 -11.61
N LEU A 388 -2.77 23.10 -10.41
CA LEU A 388 -1.59 23.52 -9.67
C LEU A 388 -0.67 22.35 -9.29
N ASN A 389 -1.22 21.19 -8.94
CA ASN A 389 -0.47 19.97 -8.65
C ASN A 389 0.19 19.40 -9.92
N THR A 390 -0.52 19.41 -11.05
CA THR A 390 0.04 19.01 -12.35
C THR A 390 1.21 19.92 -12.72
N ILE A 391 1.08 21.24 -12.57
CA ILE A 391 2.17 22.17 -12.85
C ILE A 391 3.34 21.97 -11.87
N ARG A 392 3.07 21.72 -10.58
CA ARG A 392 4.12 21.37 -9.60
C ARG A 392 4.95 20.17 -10.06
N CYS A 393 4.31 19.12 -10.56
CA CYS A 393 4.97 17.93 -11.12
C CYS A 393 5.76 18.21 -12.40
N LEU A 394 5.38 19.20 -13.21
CA LEU A 394 6.16 19.61 -14.39
C LEU A 394 7.42 20.39 -13.99
N VAL A 395 7.31 21.17 -12.92
CA VAL A 395 8.42 21.93 -12.36
C VAL A 395 9.38 21.03 -11.56
N ASP A 396 8.87 19.96 -10.94
CA ASP A 396 9.63 19.02 -10.11
C ASP A 396 10.13 17.80 -10.89
N GLU A 397 11.44 17.56 -10.92
CA GLU A 397 12.04 16.47 -11.70
C GLU A 397 11.78 15.08 -11.07
N GLU A 398 11.64 15.01 -9.75
CA GLU A 398 11.51 13.74 -9.00
C GLU A 398 10.08 13.19 -8.97
N ASN A 399 9.08 14.06 -9.18
CA ASN A 399 7.66 13.76 -8.92
C ASN A 399 6.77 13.71 -10.18
N CYS A 400 7.36 13.72 -11.38
CA CYS A 400 6.64 13.80 -12.66
C CYS A 400 5.63 12.65 -12.94
N TYR A 401 5.69 11.54 -12.19
CA TYR A 401 4.78 10.39 -12.32
C TYR A 401 3.75 10.24 -11.19
N GLN A 402 3.69 11.17 -10.23
CA GLN A 402 2.95 10.95 -8.97
C GLN A 402 1.52 11.50 -8.94
N THR A 403 1.12 12.30 -9.92
CA THR A 403 -0.23 12.91 -10.03
C THR A 403 -0.99 12.42 -11.26
N THR A 404 -2.32 12.48 -11.18
CA THR A 404 -3.19 12.27 -12.34
C THR A 404 -3.05 13.50 -13.23
N ASP A 405 -2.62 13.30 -14.48
CA ASP A 405 -2.52 14.39 -15.44
C ASP A 405 -3.87 15.13 -15.57
N PHE A 406 -3.88 16.45 -15.30
CA PHE A 406 -5.08 17.28 -15.35
C PHE A 406 -5.87 17.09 -16.66
N MET A 407 -5.16 17.10 -17.80
CA MET A 407 -5.78 16.98 -19.12
C MET A 407 -6.34 15.59 -19.37
N GLN A 408 -5.69 14.54 -18.86
CA GLN A 408 -6.20 13.18 -18.88
C GLN A 408 -7.46 13.01 -18.02
N LYS A 409 -7.51 13.56 -16.80
CA LYS A 409 -8.69 13.46 -15.91
C LYS A 409 -9.94 14.07 -16.56
N TYR A 410 -9.78 15.18 -17.27
CA TYR A 410 -10.87 15.86 -17.96
C TYR A 410 -11.03 15.48 -19.44
N ASN A 411 -10.47 14.34 -19.87
CA ASN A 411 -10.59 13.81 -21.24
C ASN A 411 -10.27 14.85 -22.34
N TYR A 412 -9.27 15.69 -22.12
CA TYR A 412 -8.87 16.74 -23.07
C TYR A 412 -10.03 17.70 -23.43
N SER A 413 -10.90 18.02 -22.47
CA SER A 413 -11.98 19.01 -22.64
C SER A 413 -11.44 20.44 -22.72
N VAL A 414 -11.93 21.21 -23.70
CA VAL A 414 -11.57 22.63 -23.91
C VAL A 414 -12.12 23.54 -22.80
N GLU A 415 -13.24 23.17 -22.18
CA GLU A 415 -13.87 23.99 -21.12
C GLU A 415 -12.98 24.08 -19.87
N ASN A 416 -12.39 22.95 -19.46
CA ASN A 416 -11.53 22.86 -18.28
C ASN A 416 -10.10 23.34 -18.54
N LEU A 417 -9.70 23.46 -19.81
CA LEU A 417 -8.38 23.95 -20.20
C LEU A 417 -8.11 25.38 -19.72
N LYS A 418 -9.15 26.22 -19.62
CA LYS A 418 -9.01 27.62 -19.19
C LYS A 418 -8.37 27.74 -17.82
N VAL A 419 -8.81 26.94 -16.85
CA VAL A 419 -8.26 26.90 -15.48
C VAL A 419 -6.77 26.54 -15.52
N PHE A 420 -6.40 25.54 -16.32
CA PHE A 420 -5.00 25.11 -16.46
C PHE A 420 -4.12 26.18 -17.12
N LEU A 421 -4.62 26.88 -18.14
CA LEU A 421 -3.93 28.00 -18.78
C LEU A 421 -3.74 29.18 -17.83
N GLU A 422 -4.75 29.50 -17.02
CA GLU A 422 -4.68 30.58 -16.01
C GLU A 422 -3.65 30.27 -14.93
N CYS A 423 -3.67 29.07 -14.34
CA CYS A 423 -2.65 28.64 -13.37
C CYS A 423 -1.24 28.67 -13.97
N THR A 424 -1.10 28.25 -15.24
CA THR A 424 0.19 28.29 -15.94
C THR A 424 0.66 29.73 -16.16
N ALA A 425 -0.22 30.64 -16.60
CA ALA A 425 0.11 32.04 -16.82
C ALA A 425 0.60 32.72 -15.52
N LYS A 426 -0.06 32.44 -14.39
CA LYS A 426 0.34 32.97 -13.07
C LYS A 426 1.76 32.57 -12.69
N ILE A 427 2.13 31.30 -12.88
CA ILE A 427 3.46 30.79 -12.56
C ILE A 427 4.52 31.37 -13.51
N LEU A 428 4.19 31.55 -14.78
CA LEU A 428 5.11 32.17 -15.74
C LEU A 428 5.33 33.67 -15.44
N GLY A 429 4.32 34.37 -14.94
CA GLY A 429 4.40 35.78 -14.56
C GLY A 429 5.16 36.05 -13.26
N SER A 430 5.26 35.08 -12.36
CA SER A 430 5.84 35.23 -11.02
C SER A 430 7.35 34.95 -10.94
N GLY A 431 8.07 34.86 -12.07
CA GLY A 431 9.52 34.71 -12.09
C GLY A 431 10.03 33.27 -12.08
N CYS A 432 9.33 32.36 -12.76
CA CYS A 432 9.71 30.95 -12.93
C CYS A 432 11.09 30.78 -13.61
N SER A 433 11.86 29.77 -13.20
CA SER A 433 13.20 29.50 -13.75
C SER A 433 13.14 29.09 -15.24
N GLN A 434 14.21 29.36 -15.99
CA GLN A 434 14.30 28.99 -17.41
C GLN A 434 14.12 27.48 -17.63
N ARG A 435 14.72 26.65 -16.78
CA ARG A 435 14.60 25.17 -16.84
C ARG A 435 13.17 24.71 -16.61
N SER A 436 12.48 25.30 -15.64
CA SER A 436 11.07 25.03 -15.34
C SER A 436 10.17 25.46 -16.51
N ARG A 437 10.45 26.63 -17.12
CA ARG A 437 9.75 27.13 -18.30
C ARG A 437 9.88 26.18 -19.49
N GLU A 438 11.08 25.64 -19.73
CA GLU A 438 11.32 24.66 -20.80
C GLU A 438 10.53 23.36 -20.58
N ARG A 439 10.44 22.86 -19.34
CA ARG A 439 9.65 21.65 -19.00
C ARG A 439 8.16 21.85 -19.20
N ILE A 440 7.62 22.98 -18.73
CA ILE A 440 6.23 23.36 -18.99
C ILE A 440 6.03 23.43 -20.52
N GLY A 441 6.97 24.02 -21.26
CA GLY A 441 6.94 24.04 -22.73
C GLY A 441 6.90 22.65 -23.37
N GLN A 442 7.69 21.68 -22.88
CA GLN A 442 7.65 20.29 -23.36
C GLN A 442 6.28 19.63 -23.15
N TYR A 443 5.65 19.88 -22.00
CA TYR A 443 4.28 19.41 -21.76
C TYR A 443 3.30 19.99 -22.77
N TYR A 444 3.34 21.31 -23.00
CA TYR A 444 2.47 21.95 -23.99
C TYR A 444 2.74 21.50 -25.43
N ARG A 445 3.98 21.13 -25.80
CA ARG A 445 4.24 20.47 -27.09
C ARG A 445 3.48 19.16 -27.22
N SER A 446 3.49 18.34 -26.18
CA SER A 446 2.73 17.08 -26.17
C SER A 446 1.22 17.32 -26.23
N LEU A 447 0.74 18.39 -25.60
CA LEU A 447 -0.66 18.77 -25.59
C LEU A 447 -1.13 19.30 -26.96
N LEU A 448 -0.30 20.08 -27.64
CA LEU A 448 -0.55 20.58 -29.01
C LEU A 448 -0.68 19.45 -30.04
N MET A 449 -0.10 18.28 -29.82
CA MET A 449 -0.29 17.11 -30.68
C MET A 449 -1.64 16.43 -30.48
N LYS A 450 -2.29 16.65 -29.33
CA LYS A 450 -3.56 16.02 -28.94
C LYS A 450 -4.76 16.96 -29.07
N MET A 451 -4.55 18.27 -28.96
CA MET A 451 -5.60 19.30 -28.96
C MET A 451 -5.25 20.46 -29.87
N ASP A 452 -6.29 21.18 -30.34
CA ASP A 452 -6.12 22.39 -31.11
C ASP A 452 -6.20 23.65 -30.25
N ILE A 453 -5.06 24.02 -29.66
CA ILE A 453 -4.93 25.08 -28.64
C ILE A 453 -3.78 26.05 -28.96
N VAL A 454 -3.44 26.17 -30.26
CA VAL A 454 -2.24 26.92 -30.67
C VAL A 454 -2.33 28.40 -30.27
N SER A 455 -3.50 29.02 -30.45
CA SER A 455 -3.76 30.41 -30.06
C SER A 455 -3.51 30.67 -28.57
N GLU A 456 -3.96 29.75 -27.72
CA GLU A 456 -3.87 29.82 -26.27
C GLU A 456 -2.42 29.64 -25.81
N VAL A 457 -1.70 28.70 -26.41
CA VAL A 457 -0.27 28.49 -26.11
C VAL A 457 0.57 29.66 -26.60
N ARG A 458 0.21 30.27 -27.73
CA ARG A 458 0.82 31.49 -28.25
C ARG A 458 0.72 32.63 -27.23
N ALA A 459 -0.44 32.81 -26.59
CA ALA A 459 -0.64 33.83 -25.57
C ALA A 459 0.25 33.65 -24.32
N LEU A 460 0.68 32.42 -24.01
CA LEU A 460 1.57 32.13 -22.88
C LEU A 460 3.05 32.44 -23.15
N ASN A 461 3.43 32.74 -24.41
CA ASN A 461 4.81 32.97 -24.83
C ASN A 461 5.78 31.84 -24.42
N LEU A 462 5.29 30.60 -24.34
CA LEU A 462 6.06 29.43 -23.86
C LEU A 462 6.98 28.84 -24.92
N LEU A 463 6.56 28.89 -26.18
CA LEU A 463 7.23 28.26 -27.31
C LEU A 463 7.61 29.33 -28.35
N PRO A 464 8.71 29.14 -29.10
CA PRO A 464 9.10 30.07 -30.15
C PRO A 464 8.06 30.07 -31.29
N GLU A 465 7.82 31.24 -31.91
CA GLU A 465 6.84 31.40 -32.99
C GLU A 465 7.13 30.52 -34.22
N ASP A 466 8.41 30.29 -34.53
CA ASP A 466 8.81 29.41 -35.63
C ASP A 466 8.36 27.96 -35.40
N GLU A 467 8.32 27.52 -34.15
CA GLU A 467 7.84 26.19 -33.77
C GLU A 467 6.32 26.12 -33.83
N LEU A 468 5.61 27.12 -33.29
CA LEU A 468 4.14 27.19 -33.34
C LEU A 468 3.61 27.23 -34.77
N THR A 469 4.23 28.05 -35.63
CA THR A 469 3.86 28.12 -37.05
C THR A 469 4.17 26.83 -37.81
N SER A 470 5.22 26.09 -37.42
CA SER A 470 5.52 24.77 -37.97
C SER A 470 4.49 23.73 -37.54
N ILE A 471 4.03 23.76 -36.29
CA ILE A 471 2.97 22.87 -35.78
C ILE A 471 1.62 23.20 -36.44
N GLU A 472 1.28 24.48 -36.63
CA GLU A 472 0.10 24.89 -37.40
C GLU A 472 0.17 24.39 -38.83
N LYS A 473 1.32 24.57 -39.51
CA LYS A 473 1.54 24.00 -40.84
C LYS A 473 1.42 22.48 -40.83
N MET A 474 1.93 21.79 -39.81
CA MET A 474 1.84 20.34 -39.68
C MET A 474 0.39 19.87 -39.55
N LYS A 475 -0.40 20.51 -38.68
CA LYS A 475 -1.83 20.25 -38.52
C LYS A 475 -2.64 20.55 -39.79
N MET A 476 -2.32 21.64 -40.47
CA MET A 476 -2.91 21.97 -41.78
C MET A 476 -2.45 21.00 -42.88
N SER A 477 -1.25 20.45 -42.77
CA SER A 477 -0.67 19.48 -43.72
C SER A 477 -1.15 18.04 -43.51
N SER A 478 -2.06 17.79 -42.56
CA SER A 478 -2.74 16.49 -42.41
C SER A 478 -3.51 16.06 -43.67
N GLN A 479 -3.72 16.98 -44.62
CA GLN A 479 -4.09 16.68 -46.00
C GLN A 479 -2.85 16.76 -46.92
N TYR A 480 -1.89 15.85 -46.77
CA TYR A 480 -1.07 15.51 -47.93
C TYR A 480 -1.95 14.67 -48.85
N PRO A 481 -2.34 15.13 -50.04
CA PRO A 481 -2.81 14.21 -51.05
C PRO A 481 -1.63 13.29 -51.32
N PHE A 482 -1.71 12.06 -50.82
CA PHE A 482 -0.82 11.00 -51.30
C PHE A 482 -0.85 11.08 -52.84
N PRO A 483 0.31 10.99 -53.52
CA PRO A 483 0.33 10.92 -54.97
C PRO A 483 -0.74 9.93 -55.39
N GLN A 484 -1.57 10.28 -56.36
CA GLN A 484 -2.73 9.46 -56.72
C GLN A 484 -2.33 8.01 -57.03
N ILE A 485 -1.08 7.80 -57.45
CA ILE A 485 -0.43 6.51 -57.69
C ILE A 485 -0.17 5.68 -56.42
N SER A 486 0.05 6.34 -55.26
CA SER A 486 0.25 5.73 -53.95
C SER A 486 -1.08 5.37 -53.27
N ILE A 487 -2.19 6.01 -53.66
CA ILE A 487 -3.57 5.67 -53.25
C ILE A 487 -4.21 4.70 -54.27
N GLN A 488 -3.73 4.68 -55.51
CA GLN A 488 -4.19 3.76 -56.55
C GLN A 488 -3.79 2.34 -56.15
N THR A 489 -4.77 1.59 -55.66
CA THR A 489 -4.68 0.14 -55.47
C THR A 489 -4.48 -0.61 -56.80
N ASP A 490 -4.82 0.05 -57.91
CA ASP A 490 -4.86 -0.51 -59.25
C ASP A 490 -4.07 0.33 -60.26
N TRP A 491 -3.25 -0.34 -61.06
CA TRP A 491 -2.77 0.21 -62.31
C TRP A 491 -3.96 0.13 -63.28
N LYS A 492 -4.47 1.25 -63.78
CA LYS A 492 -5.39 1.22 -64.93
C LYS A 492 -4.62 0.68 -66.12
N MET A 493 -4.63 -0.64 -66.29
CA MET A 493 -4.13 -1.28 -67.49
C MET A 493 -5.03 -0.80 -68.64
N CYS A 494 -4.41 -0.29 -69.71
CA CYS A 494 -5.14 0.04 -70.94
C CYS A 494 -5.95 -1.18 -71.40
N ASP A 495 -7.08 -0.95 -72.08
CA ASP A 495 -8.01 -1.97 -72.62
C ASP A 495 -7.33 -2.89 -73.65
N LEU A 496 -6.38 -3.69 -73.18
CA LEU A 496 -5.80 -4.79 -73.90
C LEU A 496 -6.73 -5.97 -73.62
N ASN A 497 -7.46 -6.40 -74.64
CA ASN A 497 -8.34 -7.57 -74.67
C ASN A 497 -7.56 -8.87 -74.40
N HIS A 498 -6.96 -8.99 -73.22
CA HIS A 498 -6.12 -10.09 -72.82
C HIS A 498 -6.71 -10.74 -71.57
N HIS A 499 -7.49 -11.79 -71.79
CA HIS A 499 -8.23 -12.56 -70.78
C HIS A 499 -7.44 -12.87 -69.49
N ARG A 500 -6.15 -13.20 -69.60
CA ARG A 500 -5.29 -13.48 -68.43
C ARG A 500 -5.01 -12.25 -67.57
N LEU A 501 -4.85 -11.07 -68.19
CA LEU A 501 -4.63 -9.81 -67.48
C LEU A 501 -5.92 -9.34 -66.81
N GLU A 502 -7.07 -9.53 -67.47
CA GLU A 502 -8.39 -9.24 -66.89
C GLU A 502 -8.65 -10.08 -65.64
N VAL A 503 -8.39 -11.40 -65.71
CA VAL A 503 -8.45 -12.30 -64.55
C VAL A 503 -7.51 -11.85 -63.44
N GLY A 504 -6.25 -11.51 -63.77
CA GLY A 504 -5.26 -11.02 -62.81
C GLY A 504 -5.71 -9.74 -62.10
N ASN A 505 -6.28 -8.80 -62.86
CA ASN A 505 -6.80 -7.54 -62.35
C ASN A 505 -8.00 -7.77 -61.41
N LEU A 506 -8.97 -8.58 -61.82
CA LEU A 506 -10.11 -8.94 -60.99
C LEU A 506 -9.70 -9.65 -59.69
N LYS A 507 -8.68 -10.52 -59.73
CA LYS A 507 -8.12 -11.15 -58.53
C LYS A 507 -7.46 -10.14 -57.59
N ARG A 508 -6.70 -9.18 -58.13
CA ARG A 508 -6.07 -8.10 -57.35
C ARG A 508 -7.10 -7.19 -56.72
N GLN A 509 -8.12 -6.79 -57.48
CA GLN A 509 -9.26 -6.03 -56.99
C GLN A 509 -9.97 -6.78 -55.87
N LEU A 510 -10.16 -8.10 -56.01
CA LEU A 510 -10.77 -8.92 -54.96
C LEU A 510 -9.96 -8.89 -53.66
N ILE A 511 -8.63 -9.00 -53.73
CA ILE A 511 -7.73 -8.92 -52.57
C ILE A 511 -7.81 -7.54 -51.90
N ASN A 512 -7.92 -6.46 -52.68
CA ASN A 512 -7.96 -5.09 -52.15
C ASN A 512 -9.38 -4.58 -51.83
N SER A 513 -10.43 -5.33 -52.22
CA SER A 513 -11.82 -4.88 -52.14
C SER A 513 -12.38 -4.79 -50.71
N ASN A 514 -13.38 -3.92 -50.56
CA ASN A 514 -14.25 -3.82 -49.39
C ASN A 514 -15.38 -4.87 -49.46
N ALA A 515 -16.03 -5.14 -48.32
CA ALA A 515 -17.04 -6.20 -48.19
C ALA A 515 -18.20 -6.12 -49.21
N SER A 516 -18.61 -4.92 -49.59
CA SER A 516 -19.71 -4.66 -50.54
C SER A 516 -19.41 -5.09 -51.99
N ASP A 517 -18.13 -5.12 -52.38
CA ASP A 517 -17.72 -5.35 -53.76
C ASP A 517 -17.33 -6.80 -54.04
N VAL A 518 -16.99 -7.57 -53.01
CA VAL A 518 -16.61 -8.99 -53.11
C VAL A 518 -17.63 -9.79 -53.93
N LYS A 519 -18.93 -9.64 -53.64
CA LYS A 519 -19.99 -10.36 -54.37
C LYS A 519 -20.06 -9.95 -55.84
N LYS A 520 -19.89 -8.67 -56.15
CA LYS A 520 -19.91 -8.16 -57.54
C LYS A 520 -18.69 -8.69 -58.32
N LEU A 521 -17.52 -8.66 -57.71
CA LEU A 521 -16.27 -9.16 -58.30
C LEU A 521 -16.32 -10.67 -58.52
N CYS A 522 -16.83 -11.44 -57.55
CA CYS A 522 -17.04 -12.88 -57.71
C CYS A 522 -18.00 -13.20 -58.87
N LYS A 523 -19.08 -12.41 -59.04
CA LYS A 523 -20.00 -12.59 -60.17
C LYS A 523 -19.35 -12.29 -61.52
N LYS A 524 -18.44 -11.32 -61.60
CA LYS A 524 -17.65 -11.02 -62.81
C LYS A 524 -16.61 -12.12 -63.11
N LEU A 525 -16.00 -12.68 -62.07
CA LEU A 525 -15.03 -13.78 -62.18
C LEU A 525 -15.67 -15.13 -62.57
N ALA A 526 -16.92 -15.38 -62.20
CA ALA A 526 -17.62 -16.65 -62.45
C ALA A 526 -17.70 -17.06 -63.95
N PRO A 527 -18.17 -16.21 -64.89
CA PRO A 527 -18.24 -16.58 -66.31
C PRO A 527 -16.85 -16.75 -66.95
N ILE A 528 -15.88 -15.96 -66.50
CA ILE A 528 -14.49 -16.02 -66.96
C ILE A 528 -13.84 -17.35 -66.55
N LYS A 529 -14.15 -17.84 -65.36
CA LYS A 529 -13.73 -19.16 -64.88
C LYS A 529 -14.39 -20.30 -65.64
N ASP A 530 -15.69 -20.23 -65.89
CA ASP A 530 -16.40 -21.26 -66.66
C ASP A 530 -15.79 -21.41 -68.08
N TYR A 531 -15.36 -20.30 -68.68
CA TYR A 531 -14.61 -20.31 -69.93
C TYR A 531 -13.23 -21.00 -69.82
N ASP A 532 -12.45 -20.70 -68.78
CA ASP A 532 -11.13 -21.30 -68.54
C ASP A 532 -11.21 -22.80 -68.18
N ASP A 533 -12.19 -23.20 -67.37
CA ASP A 533 -12.42 -24.58 -66.95
C ASP A 533 -12.81 -25.46 -68.16
N ARG A 534 -13.60 -24.94 -69.10
CA ARG A 534 -13.91 -25.62 -70.38
C ARG A 534 -12.67 -25.83 -71.26
N ARG A 535 -11.70 -24.91 -71.21
CA ARG A 535 -10.43 -25.02 -71.96
C ARG A 535 -9.41 -25.94 -71.27
N ARG A 536 -9.49 -26.13 -69.95
CA ARG A 536 -8.58 -26.98 -69.17
C ARG A 536 -9.33 -27.96 -68.25
N PRO A 537 -10.00 -28.98 -68.80
CA PRO A 537 -10.79 -29.93 -68.01
C PRO A 537 -9.96 -30.82 -67.07
N ARG A 538 -8.65 -30.98 -67.32
CA ARG A 538 -7.75 -31.85 -66.54
C ARG A 538 -7.14 -31.17 -65.30
N GLU A 539 -7.09 -29.83 -65.26
CA GLU A 539 -6.55 -29.04 -64.14
C GLU A 539 -7.37 -27.74 -63.94
N PRO A 540 -8.61 -27.85 -63.42
CA PRO A 540 -9.43 -26.68 -63.11
C PRO A 540 -8.81 -25.92 -61.94
N ARG A 541 -8.56 -24.61 -62.11
CA ARG A 541 -8.01 -23.76 -61.05
C ARG A 541 -9.13 -23.36 -60.10
N GLU A 542 -9.06 -23.80 -58.86
CA GLU A 542 -10.03 -23.39 -57.84
C GLU A 542 -9.71 -21.97 -57.34
N LEU A 543 -10.75 -21.15 -57.13
CA LEU A 543 -10.59 -19.70 -56.87
C LEU A 543 -9.98 -19.38 -55.50
N TRP A 544 -9.69 -20.40 -54.70
CA TRP A 544 -9.00 -20.23 -53.43
C TRP A 544 -7.51 -19.93 -53.53
N GLU A 545 -6.87 -20.23 -54.65
CA GLU A 545 -5.45 -19.91 -54.88
C GLU A 545 -5.20 -18.41 -55.07
N VAL A 546 -6.22 -17.56 -54.93
CA VAL A 546 -6.11 -16.10 -55.07
C VAL A 546 -5.19 -15.50 -54.02
N ASN A 547 -5.29 -15.96 -52.77
CA ASN A 547 -4.43 -15.50 -51.69
C ASN A 547 -4.03 -16.66 -50.77
N PRO A 548 -2.73 -17.03 -50.74
CA PRO A 548 -2.23 -18.10 -49.85
C PRO A 548 -2.50 -17.85 -48.37
N SER A 549 -2.69 -16.60 -47.94
CA SER A 549 -2.95 -16.26 -46.54
C SER A 549 -4.39 -16.54 -46.10
N TRP A 550 -5.32 -16.80 -47.03
CA TRP A 550 -6.72 -17.10 -46.72
C TRP A 550 -6.90 -18.55 -46.28
N SER A 551 -6.66 -18.79 -44.99
CA SER A 551 -6.83 -20.10 -44.37
C SER A 551 -8.25 -20.31 -43.83
N ILE A 552 -8.93 -21.35 -44.32
CA ILE A 552 -10.28 -21.75 -43.88
C ILE A 552 -10.19 -22.90 -42.86
N PRO A 553 -10.99 -22.88 -41.76
CA PRO A 553 -11.04 -23.98 -40.80
C PRO A 553 -11.43 -25.32 -41.44
N ILE A 554 -10.83 -26.42 -40.96
CA ILE A 554 -11.00 -27.79 -41.48
C ILE A 554 -12.48 -28.21 -41.61
N PRO A 555 -13.38 -27.97 -40.63
CA PRO A 555 -14.79 -28.36 -40.76
C PRO A 555 -15.50 -27.68 -41.94
N LEU A 556 -15.24 -26.40 -42.17
CA LEU A 556 -15.77 -25.65 -43.30
C LEU A 556 -15.12 -26.11 -44.61
N GLN A 557 -13.81 -26.34 -44.61
CA GLN A 557 -13.10 -26.83 -45.79
C GLN A 557 -13.64 -28.20 -46.24
N SER A 558 -13.97 -29.10 -45.31
CA SER A 558 -14.56 -30.40 -45.62
C SER A 558 -15.93 -30.26 -46.30
N VAL A 559 -16.76 -29.33 -45.84
CA VAL A 559 -18.09 -29.08 -46.44
C VAL A 559 -17.95 -28.39 -47.80
N LEU A 560 -17.00 -27.46 -47.95
CA LEU A 560 -16.73 -26.82 -49.24
C LEU A 560 -16.20 -27.79 -50.29
N LYS A 561 -15.40 -28.79 -49.89
CA LYS A 561 -14.91 -29.83 -50.79
C LYS A 561 -16.03 -30.76 -51.29
N SER A 562 -17.06 -31.02 -50.48
CA SER A 562 -18.19 -31.87 -50.86
C SER A 562 -19.27 -31.16 -51.68
N LEU A 563 -19.25 -29.82 -51.74
CA LEU A 563 -20.15 -29.06 -52.59
C LEU A 563 -19.82 -29.26 -54.08
N GLN A 564 -20.87 -29.37 -54.89
CA GLN A 564 -20.76 -29.34 -56.34
C GLN A 564 -20.10 -28.02 -56.79
N ARG A 565 -19.34 -28.08 -57.88
CA ARG A 565 -18.72 -26.89 -58.46
C ARG A 565 -19.80 -25.89 -58.87
N GLY A 566 -19.61 -24.64 -58.49
CA GLY A 566 -20.55 -23.57 -58.78
C GLY A 566 -20.24 -22.31 -57.99
N PHE A 567 -21.00 -21.25 -58.26
CA PHE A 567 -20.81 -19.93 -57.68
C PHE A 567 -20.75 -19.96 -56.15
N LEU A 568 -21.63 -20.73 -55.49
CA LEU A 568 -21.69 -20.78 -54.02
C LEU A 568 -20.37 -21.27 -53.41
N LYS A 569 -19.76 -22.32 -53.96
CA LYS A 569 -18.49 -22.87 -53.45
C LYS A 569 -17.35 -21.85 -53.53
N ASP A 570 -17.23 -21.18 -54.68
CA ASP A 570 -16.20 -20.16 -54.91
C ASP A 570 -16.44 -18.90 -54.05
N PHE A 571 -17.68 -18.42 -54.03
CA PHE A 571 -18.09 -17.26 -53.24
C PHE A 571 -17.87 -17.50 -51.74
N ALA A 572 -18.17 -18.70 -51.25
CA ALA A 572 -17.95 -19.07 -49.86
C ALA A 572 -16.48 -19.07 -49.47
N TYR A 573 -15.62 -19.63 -50.33
CA TYR A 573 -14.18 -19.67 -50.04
C TYR A 573 -13.60 -18.27 -49.89
N ILE A 574 -13.86 -17.42 -50.89
CA ILE A 574 -13.37 -16.03 -50.93
C ILE A 574 -13.93 -15.24 -49.73
N THR A 575 -15.22 -15.37 -49.46
CA THR A 575 -15.88 -14.65 -48.36
C THR A 575 -15.32 -15.07 -47.00
N LEU A 576 -15.14 -16.36 -46.75
CA LEU A 576 -14.58 -16.84 -45.47
C LEU A 576 -13.13 -16.39 -45.29
N GLY A 577 -12.32 -16.47 -46.35
CA GLY A 577 -10.93 -15.98 -46.33
C GLY A 577 -10.83 -14.48 -46.07
N LYS A 578 -11.63 -13.68 -46.81
CA LYS A 578 -11.65 -12.23 -46.69
C LYS A 578 -12.23 -11.75 -45.36
N ALA A 579 -13.27 -12.41 -44.85
CA ALA A 579 -13.82 -12.10 -43.53
C ALA A 579 -12.77 -12.32 -42.43
N LYS A 580 -11.99 -13.41 -42.50
CA LYS A 580 -10.90 -13.67 -41.56
C LYS A 580 -9.78 -12.61 -41.65
N GLU A 581 -9.42 -12.19 -42.87
CA GLU A 581 -8.48 -11.08 -43.08
C GLU A 581 -8.99 -9.78 -42.44
N LEU A 582 -10.27 -9.44 -42.64
CA LEU A 582 -10.90 -8.24 -42.06
C LEU A 582 -10.95 -8.31 -40.53
N THR A 583 -11.29 -9.47 -39.95
CA THR A 583 -11.26 -9.70 -38.51
C THR A 583 -9.85 -9.50 -37.94
N ASN A 584 -8.80 -9.97 -38.63
CA ASN A 584 -7.41 -9.75 -38.21
C ASN A 584 -7.00 -8.27 -38.30
N ARG A 585 -7.59 -7.49 -39.21
CA ARG A 585 -7.44 -6.03 -39.29
C ARG A 585 -8.33 -5.26 -38.32
N LYS A 586 -9.11 -5.96 -37.48
CA LYS A 586 -10.09 -5.40 -36.54
C LYS A 586 -11.26 -4.64 -37.21
N ASP A 587 -11.51 -4.88 -38.50
CA ASP A 587 -12.72 -4.38 -39.18
C ASP A 587 -13.85 -5.40 -39.03
N TYR A 588 -14.41 -5.47 -37.82
CA TYR A 588 -15.44 -6.44 -37.46
C TYR A 588 -16.77 -6.19 -38.19
N GLY A 589 -17.14 -4.93 -38.38
CA GLY A 589 -18.39 -4.55 -39.05
C GLY A 589 -18.46 -5.07 -40.49
N SER A 590 -17.39 -4.84 -41.27
CA SER A 590 -17.28 -5.35 -42.64
C SER A 590 -17.23 -6.88 -42.69
N ALA A 591 -16.50 -7.52 -41.77
CA ALA A 591 -16.42 -8.97 -41.69
C ALA A 591 -17.79 -9.62 -41.42
N ILE A 592 -18.56 -9.07 -40.46
CA ILE A 592 -19.91 -9.53 -40.13
C ILE A 592 -20.86 -9.34 -41.31
N ALA A 593 -20.83 -8.18 -41.97
CA ALA A 593 -21.66 -7.91 -43.15
C ALA A 593 -21.36 -8.90 -44.29
N LEU A 594 -20.09 -9.21 -44.52
CA LEU A 594 -19.65 -10.15 -45.54
C LEU A 594 -20.12 -11.59 -45.24
N LEU A 595 -19.95 -12.04 -44.00
CA LEU A 595 -20.41 -13.37 -43.57
C LEU A 595 -21.93 -13.50 -43.56
N ASN A 596 -22.67 -12.45 -43.18
CA ASN A 596 -24.13 -12.42 -43.28
C ASN A 596 -24.59 -12.51 -44.74
N THR A 597 -23.90 -11.83 -45.65
CA THR A 597 -24.17 -11.96 -47.09
C THR A 597 -23.99 -13.39 -47.57
N LEU A 598 -22.93 -14.09 -47.14
CA LEU A 598 -22.74 -15.51 -47.45
C LEU A 598 -23.83 -16.39 -46.82
N LYS A 599 -24.22 -16.12 -45.57
CA LYS A 599 -25.30 -16.84 -44.89
C LYS A 599 -26.62 -16.72 -45.65
N THR A 600 -26.97 -15.54 -46.16
CA THR A 600 -28.19 -15.37 -46.97
C THR A 600 -28.15 -16.17 -48.27
N GLU A 601 -26.99 -16.33 -48.91
CA GLU A 601 -26.85 -17.17 -50.11
C GLU A 601 -27.06 -18.67 -49.80
N THR A 602 -26.70 -19.13 -48.60
CA THR A 602 -26.99 -20.52 -48.18
C THR A 602 -28.47 -20.78 -47.89
N GLN A 603 -29.27 -19.73 -47.72
CA GLN A 603 -30.71 -19.82 -47.39
C GLN A 603 -31.63 -19.66 -48.60
N ARG A 604 -31.08 -19.51 -49.81
CA ARG A 604 -31.91 -19.39 -51.01
C ARG A 604 -32.74 -20.66 -51.23
N SER A 605 -33.98 -20.48 -51.66
CA SER A 605 -34.97 -21.56 -51.80
C SER A 605 -34.55 -22.67 -52.76
N ASP A 606 -33.69 -22.37 -53.74
CA ASP A 606 -33.10 -23.30 -54.69
C ASP A 606 -32.02 -24.21 -54.09
N LEU A 607 -31.41 -23.81 -52.97
CA LEU A 607 -30.24 -24.48 -52.37
C LEU A 607 -30.49 -24.97 -50.95
N ALA A 608 -31.43 -24.37 -50.23
CA ALA A 608 -31.69 -24.59 -48.80
C ALA A 608 -32.07 -26.04 -48.45
N ASN A 609 -32.67 -26.79 -49.37
CA ASN A 609 -33.05 -28.19 -49.15
C ASN A 609 -31.86 -29.17 -49.18
N THR A 610 -30.67 -28.70 -49.58
CA THR A 610 -29.46 -29.53 -49.61
C THR A 610 -28.86 -29.62 -48.21
N SER A 611 -28.80 -30.84 -47.63
CA SER A 611 -28.26 -31.07 -46.27
C SER A 611 -26.84 -30.50 -46.08
N THR A 612 -25.97 -30.57 -47.09
CA THR A 612 -24.61 -29.98 -47.03
C THR A 612 -24.63 -28.45 -46.97
N VAL A 613 -25.55 -27.79 -47.68
CA VAL A 613 -25.72 -26.33 -47.67
C VAL A 613 -26.31 -25.88 -46.33
N ALA A 614 -27.29 -26.60 -45.79
CA ALA A 614 -27.83 -26.34 -44.46
C ALA A 614 -26.76 -26.48 -43.36
N LYS A 615 -25.93 -27.53 -43.45
CA LYS A 615 -24.76 -27.72 -42.57
C LYS A 615 -23.78 -26.56 -42.68
N MET A 616 -23.50 -26.09 -43.90
CA MET A 616 -22.62 -24.93 -44.13
C MET A 616 -23.19 -23.65 -43.53
N GLY A 617 -24.48 -23.37 -43.72
CA GLY A 617 -25.15 -22.20 -43.12
C GLY A 617 -25.05 -22.19 -41.60
N LYS A 618 -25.16 -23.36 -40.95
CA LYS A 618 -24.94 -23.51 -39.50
C LYS A 618 -23.50 -23.21 -39.10
N LEU A 619 -22.51 -23.78 -39.79
CA LEU A 619 -21.09 -23.49 -39.53
C LEU A 619 -20.75 -22.00 -39.71
N ILE A 620 -21.29 -21.35 -40.74
CA ILE A 620 -21.11 -19.90 -40.97
C ILE A 620 -21.71 -19.08 -39.82
N SER A 621 -22.87 -19.49 -39.28
CA SER A 621 -23.48 -18.80 -38.15
C SER A 621 -22.59 -18.78 -36.90
N TRP A 622 -21.79 -19.83 -36.70
CA TRP A 622 -20.80 -19.90 -35.63
C TRP A 622 -19.55 -19.06 -35.93
N GLU A 623 -19.10 -18.96 -37.18
CA GLU A 623 -18.02 -18.01 -37.53
C GLU A 623 -18.47 -16.56 -37.35
N ILE A 624 -19.72 -16.22 -37.66
CA ILE A 624 -20.30 -14.90 -37.36
C ILE A 624 -20.25 -14.65 -35.85
N LEU A 625 -20.68 -15.63 -35.04
CA LEU A 625 -20.63 -15.54 -33.59
C LEU A 625 -19.20 -15.29 -33.08
N LEU A 626 -18.21 -15.99 -33.62
CA LEU A 626 -16.80 -15.80 -33.25
C LEU A 626 -16.35 -14.35 -33.51
N VAL A 627 -16.66 -13.79 -34.68
CA VAL A 627 -16.30 -12.38 -35.01
C VAL A 627 -17.02 -11.41 -34.07
N GLN A 628 -18.29 -11.66 -33.74
CA GLN A 628 -19.05 -10.86 -32.78
C GLN A 628 -18.44 -10.90 -31.36
N ILE A 629 -17.97 -12.07 -30.92
CA ILE A 629 -17.26 -12.20 -29.64
C ILE A 629 -15.93 -11.43 -29.69
N CYS A 630 -15.15 -11.57 -30.75
CA CYS A 630 -13.89 -10.83 -30.91
C CYS A 630 -14.10 -9.31 -30.85
N GLN A 631 -15.17 -8.80 -31.47
CA GLN A 631 -15.55 -7.39 -31.39
C GLN A 631 -15.85 -6.98 -29.94
N CYS A 632 -16.71 -7.73 -29.23
CA CYS A 632 -17.02 -7.47 -27.82
C CYS A 632 -15.77 -7.46 -26.92
N LEU A 633 -14.85 -8.40 -27.13
CA LEU A 633 -13.62 -8.49 -26.34
C LEU A 633 -12.62 -7.35 -26.64
N ASN A 634 -12.66 -6.79 -27.86
CA ASN A 634 -11.82 -5.65 -28.25
C ASN A 634 -12.41 -4.31 -27.76
N ASP A 635 -13.73 -4.22 -27.60
CA ASP A 635 -14.40 -3.02 -27.09
C ASP A 635 -14.36 -2.92 -25.54
N TRP A 636 -13.99 -4.00 -24.85
CA TRP A 636 -13.87 -4.04 -23.39
C TRP A 636 -12.87 -2.98 -22.86
N PRO A 637 -13.16 -2.26 -21.76
CA PRO A 637 -14.24 -2.43 -20.78
C PRO A 637 -15.58 -1.76 -21.13
N ARG A 638 -15.70 -1.12 -22.30
CA ARG A 638 -16.98 -0.55 -22.71
C ARG A 638 -17.95 -1.70 -23.03
N LYS A 639 -19.09 -1.76 -22.34
CA LYS A 639 -20.10 -2.80 -22.60
C LYS A 639 -20.66 -2.62 -24.01
N HIS A 640 -20.36 -3.55 -24.91
CA HIS A 640 -20.93 -3.57 -26.26
C HIS A 640 -22.47 -3.69 -26.17
N PRO A 641 -23.24 -2.89 -26.93
CA PRO A 641 -24.70 -2.83 -26.81
C PRO A 641 -25.39 -4.20 -27.03
N GLU A 642 -24.84 -5.04 -27.89
CA GLU A 642 -25.39 -6.37 -28.19
C GLU A 642 -24.84 -7.51 -27.31
N SER A 643 -24.08 -7.19 -26.26
CA SER A 643 -23.41 -8.18 -25.39
C SER A 643 -24.34 -9.25 -24.83
N ALA A 644 -25.55 -8.88 -24.37
CA ALA A 644 -26.55 -9.83 -23.87
C ALA A 644 -27.08 -10.78 -24.97
N ALA A 645 -27.34 -10.25 -26.18
CA ALA A 645 -27.80 -11.05 -27.32
C ALA A 645 -26.71 -12.02 -27.80
N ILE A 646 -25.45 -11.59 -27.78
CA ILE A 646 -24.29 -12.44 -28.08
C ILE A 646 -24.15 -13.52 -27.00
N GLY A 647 -24.34 -13.18 -25.72
CA GLY A 647 -24.40 -14.14 -24.62
C GLY A 647 -25.41 -15.25 -24.86
N LEU A 648 -26.64 -14.92 -25.26
CA LEU A 648 -27.67 -15.92 -25.60
C LEU A 648 -27.22 -16.86 -26.73
N LYS A 649 -26.60 -16.33 -27.79
CA LYS A 649 -26.04 -17.15 -28.89
C LYS A 649 -24.91 -18.06 -28.42
N CYS A 650 -24.07 -17.60 -27.47
CA CYS A 650 -23.03 -18.42 -26.86
C CYS A 650 -23.64 -19.62 -26.12
N LYS A 651 -24.71 -19.40 -25.34
CA LYS A 651 -25.44 -20.51 -24.66
C LYS A 651 -25.96 -21.53 -25.66
N GLN A 652 -26.63 -21.08 -26.72
CA GLN A 652 -27.13 -21.95 -27.78
C GLN A 652 -26.00 -22.73 -28.47
N CYS A 653 -24.83 -22.10 -28.68
CA CYS A 653 -23.67 -22.76 -29.25
C CYS A 653 -23.16 -23.90 -28.36
N ILE A 654 -23.08 -23.70 -27.03
CA ILE A 654 -22.61 -24.75 -26.12
C ILE A 654 -23.65 -25.87 -26.00
N LEU A 655 -24.94 -25.54 -25.91
CA LEU A 655 -26.02 -26.54 -25.85
C LEU A 655 -26.09 -27.44 -27.10
N SER A 656 -25.59 -26.97 -28.25
CA SER A 656 -25.51 -27.81 -29.46
C SER A 656 -24.64 -29.07 -29.28
N LEU A 657 -23.73 -29.07 -28.29
CA LEU A 657 -22.93 -30.26 -27.93
C LEU A 657 -23.77 -31.40 -27.34
N GLN A 658 -24.91 -31.08 -26.74
CA GLN A 658 -25.80 -32.04 -26.07
C GLN A 658 -26.87 -32.59 -27.02
N ASN A 659 -27.31 -31.78 -27.97
CA ASN A 659 -28.49 -32.07 -28.80
C ASN A 659 -28.25 -33.07 -29.95
N GLY A 660 -27.10 -33.77 -29.98
CA GLY A 660 -26.80 -34.77 -31.02
C GLY A 660 -26.81 -34.19 -32.44
N ASP A 661 -26.43 -32.91 -32.58
CA ASP A 661 -26.50 -32.18 -33.84
C ASP A 661 -25.58 -32.77 -34.93
N THR A 662 -26.01 -32.68 -36.20
CA THR A 662 -25.25 -33.17 -37.37
C THR A 662 -23.95 -32.38 -37.67
N ALA A 663 -23.79 -31.24 -37.00
CA ALA A 663 -22.61 -30.38 -37.04
C ALA A 663 -22.23 -30.00 -35.61
N ILE A 664 -20.93 -29.96 -35.34
CA ILE A 664 -20.37 -29.60 -34.04
C ILE A 664 -19.52 -28.34 -34.22
N PRO A 665 -19.63 -27.34 -33.33
CA PRO A 665 -18.78 -26.14 -33.39
C PRO A 665 -17.31 -26.52 -33.15
N ARG A 666 -16.39 -25.86 -33.87
CA ARG A 666 -14.95 -26.10 -33.67
C ARG A 666 -14.48 -25.58 -32.31
N THR A 667 -13.41 -26.17 -31.78
CA THR A 667 -12.86 -25.89 -30.45
C THR A 667 -12.67 -24.40 -30.18
N GLU A 668 -12.13 -23.64 -31.14
CA GLU A 668 -11.94 -22.20 -30.98
C GLU A 668 -13.26 -21.47 -30.68
N ILE A 669 -14.34 -21.75 -31.41
CA ILE A 669 -15.64 -21.10 -31.21
C ILE A 669 -16.20 -21.44 -29.83
N LEU A 670 -16.05 -22.69 -29.40
CA LEU A 670 -16.45 -23.13 -28.07
C LEU A 670 -15.68 -22.37 -26.98
N GLU A 671 -14.36 -22.29 -27.08
CA GLU A 671 -13.53 -21.58 -26.11
C GLU A 671 -13.91 -20.09 -26.01
N TYR A 672 -14.10 -19.41 -27.14
CA TYR A 672 -14.52 -18.00 -27.15
C TYR A 672 -15.94 -17.83 -26.59
N SER A 673 -16.85 -18.77 -26.86
CA SER A 673 -18.22 -18.74 -26.30
C SER A 673 -18.21 -18.93 -24.78
N ILE A 674 -17.39 -19.85 -24.28
CA ILE A 674 -17.21 -20.09 -22.84
C ILE A 674 -16.59 -18.87 -22.15
N ALA A 675 -15.52 -18.32 -22.72
CA ALA A 675 -14.87 -17.11 -22.19
C ALA A 675 -15.83 -15.91 -22.16
N MET A 676 -16.66 -15.73 -23.20
CA MET A 676 -17.66 -14.68 -23.23
C MET A 676 -18.72 -14.84 -22.13
N LEU A 677 -19.19 -16.06 -21.86
CA LEU A 677 -20.17 -16.30 -20.79
C LEU A 677 -19.58 -16.04 -19.40
N LEU A 678 -18.32 -16.43 -19.16
CA LEU A 678 -17.61 -16.06 -17.93
C LEU A 678 -17.46 -14.53 -17.81
N ASN A 679 -17.14 -13.84 -18.91
CA ASN A 679 -17.01 -12.39 -18.91
C ASN A 679 -18.34 -11.64 -18.68
N LEU A 680 -19.47 -12.28 -19.00
CA LEU A 680 -20.81 -11.78 -18.74
C LEU A 680 -21.35 -12.18 -17.36
N SER A 681 -20.55 -12.86 -16.54
CA SER A 681 -20.95 -13.40 -15.23
C SER A 681 -22.15 -14.35 -15.30
N ASP A 682 -22.30 -15.07 -16.42
CA ASP A 682 -23.40 -16.00 -16.65
C ASP A 682 -23.03 -17.42 -16.24
N TRP A 683 -22.81 -17.61 -14.94
CA TRP A 683 -22.27 -18.83 -14.37
C TRP A 683 -23.15 -20.06 -14.62
N ALA A 684 -24.46 -19.90 -14.45
CA ALA A 684 -25.44 -20.99 -14.53
C ALA A 684 -25.43 -21.68 -15.91
N SER A 685 -25.15 -20.93 -16.97
CA SER A 685 -25.13 -21.45 -18.34
C SER A 685 -23.96 -22.39 -18.64
N LEU A 686 -22.94 -22.40 -17.78
CA LEU A 686 -21.75 -23.26 -17.90
C LEU A 686 -21.83 -24.54 -17.06
N ILE A 687 -22.87 -24.70 -16.24
CA ILE A 687 -23.10 -25.89 -15.43
C ILE A 687 -23.91 -26.89 -16.25
N LEU A 688 -23.20 -27.75 -17.00
CA LEU A 688 -23.79 -28.71 -17.92
C LEU A 688 -23.57 -30.16 -17.45
N PRO A 689 -24.54 -31.07 -17.64
CA PRO A 689 -24.42 -32.48 -17.24
C PRO A 689 -23.28 -33.23 -17.92
N GLU A 690 -23.03 -32.96 -19.21
CA GLU A 690 -21.99 -33.61 -19.99
C GLU A 690 -20.94 -32.57 -20.43
N LYS A 691 -19.72 -32.72 -19.91
CA LYS A 691 -18.61 -31.78 -20.14
C LYS A 691 -17.65 -32.40 -21.18
N ARG A 692 -17.94 -32.21 -22.48
CA ARG A 692 -17.16 -32.83 -23.58
C ARG A 692 -15.85 -32.11 -23.95
N SER A 693 -15.41 -31.12 -23.17
CA SER A 693 -14.15 -30.41 -23.45
C SER A 693 -13.48 -29.94 -22.15
N PRO A 694 -12.13 -30.00 -22.07
CA PRO A 694 -11.42 -29.64 -20.83
C PRO A 694 -11.60 -28.18 -20.44
N THR A 695 -11.69 -27.28 -21.43
CA THR A 695 -11.95 -25.86 -21.19
C THR A 695 -13.34 -25.65 -20.57
N LEU A 696 -14.33 -26.42 -21.01
CA LEU A 696 -15.67 -26.40 -20.42
C LEU A 696 -15.68 -27.03 -19.02
N GLU A 697 -14.94 -28.11 -18.79
CA GLU A 697 -14.81 -28.72 -17.47
C GLU A 697 -14.25 -27.73 -16.45
N LEU A 698 -13.13 -27.09 -16.80
CA LEU A 698 -12.49 -26.08 -15.98
C LEU A 698 -13.42 -24.87 -15.74
N SER A 699 -14.01 -24.35 -16.80
CA SER A 699 -14.90 -23.18 -16.71
C SER A 699 -16.17 -23.48 -15.91
N SER A 700 -16.67 -24.71 -15.96
CA SER A 700 -17.80 -25.17 -15.16
C SER A 700 -17.44 -25.24 -13.68
N ALA A 701 -16.26 -25.78 -13.35
CA ALA A 701 -15.77 -25.81 -11.97
C ALA A 701 -15.54 -24.40 -11.39
N LEU A 702 -14.97 -23.49 -12.19
CA LEU A 702 -14.76 -22.09 -11.80
C LEU A 702 -16.09 -21.33 -11.66
N ALA A 703 -17.04 -21.53 -12.58
CA ALA A 703 -18.39 -20.95 -12.47
C ALA A 703 -19.14 -21.47 -11.22
N GLY A 704 -18.98 -22.75 -10.88
CA GLY A 704 -19.52 -23.32 -9.65
C GLY A 704 -18.95 -22.65 -8.39
N ALA A 705 -17.63 -22.44 -8.34
CA ALA A 705 -16.98 -21.72 -7.25
C ALA A 705 -17.48 -20.26 -7.15
N ALA A 706 -17.59 -19.55 -8.28
CA ALA A 706 -18.13 -18.19 -8.33
C ALA A 706 -19.57 -18.12 -7.78
N MET A 707 -20.45 -19.06 -8.19
CA MET A 707 -21.83 -19.14 -7.68
C MET A 707 -21.91 -19.43 -6.18
N ASP A 708 -21.04 -20.31 -5.66
CA ASP A 708 -21.02 -20.63 -4.23
C ASP A 708 -20.59 -19.41 -3.40
N ILE A 709 -19.65 -18.60 -3.90
CA ILE A 709 -19.23 -17.34 -3.27
C ILE A 709 -20.36 -16.30 -3.28
N GLU A 710 -21.00 -16.08 -4.43
CA GLU A 710 -22.14 -15.13 -4.55
C GLU A 710 -23.30 -15.51 -3.63
N LYS A 711 -23.51 -16.80 -3.38
CA LYS A 711 -24.55 -17.32 -2.46
C LYS A 711 -24.14 -17.33 -0.99
N GLY A 712 -22.95 -16.81 -0.64
CA GLY A 712 -22.46 -16.78 0.74
C GLY A 712 -22.09 -18.16 1.29
N LYS A 713 -21.71 -19.12 0.44
CA LYS A 713 -21.21 -20.45 0.81
C LYS A 713 -19.71 -20.64 0.50
N PRO A 714 -18.81 -19.76 0.96
CA PRO A 714 -17.38 -19.80 0.60
C PRO A 714 -16.61 -21.00 1.16
N SER A 715 -17.17 -21.77 2.10
CA SER A 715 -16.42 -22.82 2.83
C SER A 715 -16.15 -24.11 2.04
N ARG A 716 -16.65 -24.23 0.81
CA ARG A 716 -16.47 -25.45 0.00
C ARG A 716 -15.16 -25.38 -0.77
N ILE A 717 -14.23 -26.27 -0.43
CA ILE A 717 -13.00 -26.47 -1.20
C ILE A 717 -13.36 -26.92 -2.62
N CYS A 718 -12.94 -26.16 -3.62
CA CYS A 718 -13.16 -26.44 -5.04
C CYS A 718 -12.05 -27.38 -5.55
N ARG A 719 -12.27 -28.69 -5.37
CA ARG A 719 -11.29 -29.70 -5.79
C ARG A 719 -11.25 -29.94 -7.31
N GLU A 720 -12.38 -29.79 -7.99
CA GLU A 720 -12.47 -30.07 -9.43
C GLU A 720 -11.53 -29.19 -10.28
N ALA A 721 -11.56 -27.86 -10.07
CA ALA A 721 -10.67 -26.95 -10.80
C ALA A 721 -9.19 -27.19 -10.45
N TRP A 722 -8.92 -27.50 -9.17
CA TRP A 722 -7.59 -27.84 -8.68
C TRP A 722 -7.00 -29.06 -9.39
N GLU A 723 -7.76 -30.14 -9.48
CA GLU A 723 -7.33 -31.40 -10.11
C GLU A 723 -7.14 -31.28 -11.63
N ILE A 724 -7.84 -30.36 -12.30
CA ILE A 724 -7.66 -30.08 -13.73
C ILE A 724 -6.36 -29.30 -13.98
N VAL A 725 -6.07 -28.30 -13.14
CA VAL A 725 -4.96 -27.35 -13.33
C VAL A 725 -3.62 -27.86 -12.81
N LEU A 726 -3.61 -28.57 -11.68
CA LEU A 726 -2.37 -29.06 -11.06
C LEU A 726 -1.51 -29.95 -11.99
N PRO A 727 -2.07 -30.92 -12.74
CA PRO A 727 -1.28 -31.76 -13.64
C PRO A 727 -0.61 -31.02 -14.79
N MET A 728 -1.03 -29.78 -15.09
CA MET A 728 -0.40 -28.96 -16.13
C MET A 728 1.03 -28.54 -15.75
N PHE A 729 1.32 -28.50 -14.45
CA PHE A 729 2.59 -28.05 -13.90
C PHE A 729 3.47 -29.19 -13.36
N SER A 730 3.00 -30.44 -13.43
CA SER A 730 3.78 -31.61 -13.00
C SER A 730 4.65 -32.14 -14.14
N ALA A 731 5.97 -32.15 -13.93
CA ALA A 731 6.95 -32.69 -14.87
C ALA A 731 7.08 -34.21 -14.72
N THR A 732 6.07 -34.99 -15.12
CA THR A 732 6.20 -36.45 -15.15
C THR A 732 6.23 -36.98 -16.58
N PRO A 733 7.40 -37.13 -17.23
CA PRO A 733 7.54 -37.81 -18.53
C PRO A 733 7.53 -39.34 -18.37
N GLY A 734 6.69 -39.90 -17.49
CA GLY A 734 6.76 -41.31 -17.11
C GLY A 734 5.49 -41.88 -16.51
N ASN A 735 4.47 -42.17 -17.35
CA ASN A 735 3.64 -43.37 -17.29
C ASN A 735 2.53 -43.33 -18.36
N LYS A 736 2.89 -43.70 -19.59
CA LYS A 736 1.96 -43.88 -20.72
C LYS A 736 1.06 -45.13 -20.61
N ARG A 737 0.81 -45.69 -19.41
CA ARG A 737 0.00 -46.93 -19.30
C ARG A 737 -1.30 -46.84 -18.53
N ASN A 738 -1.58 -45.78 -17.77
CA ASN A 738 -2.83 -45.68 -16.98
C ASN A 738 -3.67 -44.42 -17.20
N MET A 739 -3.31 -43.54 -18.13
CA MET A 739 -4.29 -42.56 -18.61
C MET A 739 -5.15 -43.21 -19.66
N SER A 740 -6.41 -43.46 -19.31
CA SER A 740 -7.46 -43.74 -20.29
C SER A 740 -7.31 -42.75 -21.44
N ARG A 741 -7.37 -43.27 -22.67
CA ARG A 741 -7.31 -42.49 -23.92
C ARG A 741 -8.38 -41.38 -24.00
N ASP A 742 -9.31 -41.33 -23.04
CA ASP A 742 -10.49 -40.47 -23.02
C ASP A 742 -10.40 -39.26 -22.07
N SER A 743 -9.27 -39.00 -21.38
CA SER A 743 -9.14 -37.80 -20.54
C SER A 743 -8.29 -36.73 -21.26
N PRO A 744 -8.88 -35.64 -21.79
CA PRO A 744 -8.14 -34.64 -22.53
C PRO A 744 -7.52 -33.68 -21.51
N THR A 745 -6.23 -33.83 -21.22
CA THR A 745 -5.53 -32.86 -20.38
C THR A 745 -5.38 -31.53 -21.12
N LEU A 746 -5.79 -30.43 -20.48
CA LEU A 746 -5.65 -29.10 -21.05
C LEU A 746 -4.18 -28.67 -20.92
N ALA A 747 -3.49 -28.47 -22.06
CA ALA A 747 -2.09 -28.08 -22.06
C ALA A 747 -1.88 -26.65 -21.55
N VAL A 748 -0.71 -26.35 -20.96
CA VAL A 748 -0.36 -25.01 -20.44
C VAL A 748 -0.56 -23.90 -21.48
N ASN A 749 -0.17 -24.13 -22.73
CA ASN A 749 -0.34 -23.14 -23.81
C ASN A 749 -1.82 -22.86 -24.11
N ASN A 750 -2.68 -23.88 -24.00
CA ASN A 750 -4.12 -23.74 -24.22
C ASN A 750 -4.77 -22.99 -23.04
N PHE A 751 -4.31 -23.26 -21.81
CA PHE A 751 -4.73 -22.51 -20.62
C PHE A 751 -4.38 -21.02 -20.74
N SER A 752 -3.14 -20.70 -21.10
CA SER A 752 -2.70 -19.31 -21.28
C SER A 752 -3.50 -18.59 -22.37
N SER A 753 -3.73 -19.24 -23.52
CA SER A 753 -4.56 -18.67 -24.59
C SER A 753 -6.00 -18.41 -24.15
N PHE A 754 -6.60 -19.31 -23.36
CA PHE A 754 -7.94 -19.14 -22.81
C PHE A 754 -8.00 -18.03 -21.76
N PHE A 755 -7.06 -18.01 -20.82
CA PHE A 755 -6.96 -17.01 -19.76
C PHE A 755 -6.86 -15.58 -20.33
N ASN A 756 -6.08 -15.40 -21.41
CA ASN A 756 -5.95 -14.11 -22.11
C ASN A 756 -7.25 -13.59 -22.75
N LYS A 757 -8.34 -14.39 -22.79
CA LYS A 757 -9.67 -13.98 -23.28
C LYS A 757 -10.57 -13.50 -22.13
N LEU A 758 -10.21 -13.75 -20.87
CA LEU A 758 -10.97 -13.31 -19.72
C LEU A 758 -10.75 -11.82 -19.45
N ARG A 759 -11.82 -11.15 -19.04
CA ARG A 759 -11.90 -9.69 -18.87
C ARG A 759 -12.63 -9.28 -17.59
N GLU A 760 -13.42 -10.18 -17.02
CA GLU A 760 -14.19 -9.96 -15.80
C GLU A 760 -13.27 -10.14 -14.57
N PRO A 761 -13.14 -9.13 -13.69
CA PRO A 761 -12.17 -9.17 -12.59
C PRO A 761 -12.40 -10.25 -11.55
N PHE A 762 -13.65 -10.60 -11.25
CA PHE A 762 -13.98 -11.58 -10.20
C PHE A 762 -13.49 -12.98 -10.55
N ILE A 763 -13.79 -13.47 -11.77
CA ILE A 763 -13.33 -14.78 -12.25
C ILE A 763 -11.80 -14.81 -12.41
N VAL A 764 -11.20 -13.71 -12.84
CA VAL A 764 -9.74 -13.59 -12.93
C VAL A 764 -9.11 -13.69 -11.54
N SER A 765 -9.70 -13.06 -10.52
CA SER A 765 -9.23 -13.12 -9.13
C SER A 765 -9.30 -14.55 -8.55
N ILE A 766 -10.38 -15.29 -8.85
CA ILE A 766 -10.51 -16.71 -8.49
C ILE A 766 -9.40 -17.55 -9.14
N ILE A 767 -9.12 -17.34 -10.43
CA ILE A 767 -8.06 -18.09 -11.13
C ILE A 767 -6.67 -17.70 -10.60
N MET A 768 -6.44 -16.42 -10.29
CA MET A 768 -5.16 -15.95 -9.74
C MET A 768 -4.89 -16.56 -8.37
N SER A 769 -5.91 -16.70 -7.51
CA SER A 769 -5.73 -17.36 -6.21
C SER A 769 -5.46 -18.86 -6.33
N LEU A 770 -6.04 -19.53 -7.34
CA LEU A 770 -5.72 -20.93 -7.65
C LEU A 770 -4.23 -21.08 -8.01
N LEU A 771 -3.76 -20.24 -8.93
CA LEU A 771 -2.36 -20.26 -9.38
C LEU A 771 -1.39 -19.86 -8.26
N ALA A 772 -1.75 -18.86 -7.45
CA ALA A 772 -0.95 -18.44 -6.29
C ALA A 772 -0.85 -19.55 -5.24
N ARG A 773 -1.95 -20.27 -4.97
CA ARG A 773 -1.91 -21.43 -4.07
C ARG A 773 -1.00 -22.54 -4.59
N ILE A 774 -1.11 -22.88 -5.88
CA ILE A 774 -0.23 -23.87 -6.52
C ILE A 774 1.22 -23.43 -6.41
N LEU A 775 1.51 -22.14 -6.68
CA LEU A 775 2.87 -21.59 -6.60
C LEU A 775 3.45 -21.66 -5.19
N ASN A 776 2.67 -21.26 -4.17
CA ASN A 776 3.12 -21.30 -2.78
C ASN A 776 3.48 -22.72 -2.35
N ILE A 777 2.66 -23.72 -2.74
CA ILE A 777 2.94 -25.12 -2.43
C ILE A 777 4.15 -25.65 -3.21
N ILE A 778 4.34 -25.24 -4.47
CA ILE A 778 5.50 -25.69 -5.27
C ILE A 778 6.80 -25.05 -4.78
N LYS A 779 6.78 -23.78 -4.37
CA LYS A 779 7.97 -23.04 -3.93
C LYS A 779 8.39 -23.37 -2.50
N ASP A 780 7.44 -23.66 -1.61
CA ASP A 780 7.67 -24.03 -0.21
C ASP A 780 8.61 -23.05 0.54
N ASP A 781 8.42 -21.74 0.31
CA ASP A 781 9.20 -20.66 0.96
C ASP A 781 8.26 -19.63 1.57
N THR A 782 8.22 -19.59 2.90
CA THR A 782 7.35 -18.71 3.70
C THR A 782 7.67 -17.23 3.52
N ASN A 783 8.87 -16.87 3.05
CA ASN A 783 9.25 -15.46 2.84
C ASN A 783 8.73 -14.90 1.50
N VAL A 784 8.26 -15.76 0.59
CA VAL A 784 7.81 -15.39 -0.77
C VAL A 784 6.36 -15.85 -1.02
N GLU A 785 5.60 -16.15 0.03
CA GLU A 785 4.20 -16.53 -0.09
C GLU A 785 3.37 -15.40 -0.71
N ILE A 786 2.71 -15.71 -1.82
CA ILE A 786 1.76 -14.81 -2.45
C ILE A 786 0.43 -14.93 -1.69
N SER A 787 -0.12 -13.81 -1.24
CA SER A 787 -1.49 -13.75 -0.71
C SER A 787 -2.44 -13.18 -1.76
N CYS A 788 -3.60 -13.82 -1.93
CA CYS A 788 -4.66 -13.37 -2.83
C CYS A 788 -6.03 -13.53 -2.17
N ASP A 789 -7.03 -12.81 -2.69
CA ASP A 789 -8.42 -13.05 -2.33
C ASP A 789 -8.85 -14.47 -2.72
N TYR A 790 -9.77 -15.08 -1.98
CA TYR A 790 -10.31 -16.42 -2.25
C TYR A 790 -9.33 -17.59 -2.10
N MET A 791 -8.18 -17.38 -1.46
CA MET A 791 -7.20 -18.44 -1.15
C MET A 791 -7.77 -19.63 -0.35
N PHE A 792 -8.88 -19.43 0.37
CA PHE A 792 -9.59 -20.46 1.14
C PHE A 792 -10.31 -21.51 0.27
N LEU A 793 -10.50 -21.26 -1.03
CA LEU A 793 -11.18 -22.18 -1.95
C LEU A 793 -10.35 -23.42 -2.28
N TRP A 794 -9.04 -23.37 -2.06
CA TRP A 794 -8.09 -24.33 -2.61
C TRP A 794 -7.50 -25.24 -1.52
N PRO A 795 -7.18 -26.50 -1.85
CA PRO A 795 -6.45 -27.39 -0.93
C PRO A 795 -5.15 -26.75 -0.41
N THR A 796 -4.84 -27.03 0.86
CA THR A 796 -3.61 -26.56 1.52
C THR A 796 -2.40 -27.47 1.25
N SER A 797 -2.62 -28.67 0.72
CA SER A 797 -1.57 -29.63 0.37
C SER A 797 -1.90 -30.36 -0.93
N ILE A 798 -0.86 -30.83 -1.63
CA ILE A 798 -1.01 -31.72 -2.79
C ILE A 798 -1.14 -33.15 -2.25
N ALA A 799 -2.26 -33.81 -2.55
CA ALA A 799 -2.37 -35.25 -2.34
C ALA A 799 -1.45 -35.96 -3.36
N LYS A 800 -0.63 -36.90 -2.86
CA LYS A 800 0.25 -37.73 -3.70
C LYS A 800 -0.53 -38.64 -4.63
#